data_AF-A0A8H2WT61-F1
#
_entry.id   AF-A0A8H2WT61-F1
#
_cell.length_a   1.000
_cell.length_b   1.000
_cell.length_c   1.000
_cell.angle_alpha   90.00
_cell.angle_beta   90.00
_cell.angle_gamma   90.00
#
_symmetry.space_group_name_H-M   'P 1'
#
loop_
_entity.id
_entity.type
_entity.pdbx_description
1 polymer ?
#
loop_
_entity_poly.entity_id
_entity_poly.type
_entity_poly.pdbx_seq_one_letter_code
_entity_poly.pdbx_strand_id
1 'polypeptide(L)'
;MIPVRIPTALLVSSATILLGAFAHPREDKAFWKRSLSLPLYTRQQDCVSPEPVETVTDRLNTLLNSSGPGYMLPLCQNATYRLTAPLLYMAENQEISTVGYPIGDERATLLVDGFWNETNGHSIAVQGTCIGCNNIKLRNVQINGARNGRGPIQGGGNIEFGGPNANQLIEYVNTYDPRSWTCLHVAEGVLNCTNVVIQNNEIGPCGSDAFQSWADGVSLSCRNSVVRDNWIDSPTDGGIVVFGSPGSLIQNNTIWIEDNTLLGGINVVDYDPFNGDFTNTIVENNTIIGGFATDQSTNDQDANLGYNNETAIIKMGLAVGNRVWFGDKFGRNRNFGGIVRNNRLTGAFGWGVAVSGTRDFVVENNEIVGNATFIGFRGVNCSITEALPSPEPFLYDSNGTDSTAIPSNYPDVRLDGALLCITSPDGGDYWPRGGSPYGNPDKDETDAEGEGGSTSSHHGSSTSRRLGLGLGITFGILAAFVVAWYLGVTPPIATTGPSKMEEAATEDLMKELRNQGNFESEEDSKLRQEVLGIVHELVQEFVRKVSLRAGMSEQAAKMAGGKIFTFGSYRLGVHGPGSDIDTLCVVPRHVTYTDFFETFEPMLKEMKGATEVAGVPEALNRPDIPDDLGLEDNKILAGLDERTVRSLGGSRVTNDILRLVPNQDVFRDSLRCIKLWAQRRAIYSNVNGFLGGVAWAMLVARICQLYPNLNAAAIVHRFFIIMLQWKWPQPILLQQIEEEVKELDFSKRMNFRVWNPRLYPTDRNHLMPIITPSYPSMCSTHNVTRSTMSVMKDEFMRGSQIVEQIMFRRAEWSELFAKHDFFQKYRYYLQIIASSGKAEDQLKWSGTVESKLRQLVMKLEFVDQLEVAHPFIKGFEQKHYCLDDAEVRAVAQGDVSPVIEKRKEEDMKDTPGMSEVFTTTFYIGMKVAEKKVGTSGPRKLDISYPTTEFTKQVKQWDHYHEETHGIVVRHIRSSALPDHVFEGGVRPVVTKSLKRSKSSIKGAKGKDNDLPNKRTRLADPNGVPLQANGTPIPAAILTPASMNGQYTPISPPVVTATAISVSTAPPVTNTVAAGLQSLATIPTSNPIISSASNPKIATPPQAQLPNGENLSVATGV
;
A
#
# COMPACT_ATOMS: atom_id res chain seq x y z
N MET A 1 13.59 -17.24 75.53
CA MET A 1 13.40 -16.75 74.14
C MET A 1 14.76 -16.72 73.45
N ILE A 2 14.78 -16.59 72.12
CA ILE A 2 15.94 -16.78 71.21
C ILE A 2 16.32 -18.27 71.02
N PRO A 3 16.26 -18.75 69.76
CA PRO A 3 17.32 -19.56 69.18
C PRO A 3 17.82 -18.99 67.83
N VAL A 4 18.84 -19.63 67.23
CA VAL A 4 19.72 -19.07 66.19
C VAL A 4 19.29 -19.44 64.75
N ARG A 5 19.62 -18.59 63.76
CA ARG A 5 19.48 -18.86 62.31
C ARG A 5 20.81 -19.27 61.66
N ILE A 6 20.76 -20.25 60.75
CA ILE A 6 21.71 -20.49 59.66
C ILE A 6 20.88 -20.84 58.40
N PRO A 7 21.19 -20.34 57.19
CA PRO A 7 20.28 -20.41 56.04
C PRO A 7 20.34 -21.73 55.24
N THR A 8 19.20 -22.12 54.68
CA THR A 8 19.04 -23.24 53.74
C THR A 8 19.34 -22.83 52.30
N ALA A 9 20.30 -23.51 51.65
CA ALA A 9 20.68 -23.24 50.26
C ALA A 9 20.97 -24.52 49.43
N LEU A 10 20.56 -25.70 49.91
CA LEU A 10 21.07 -27.00 49.43
C LEU A 10 19.99 -28.07 49.17
N LEU A 11 18.72 -27.70 49.06
CA LEU A 11 17.59 -28.64 48.90
C LEU A 11 16.68 -28.40 47.68
N VAL A 12 17.03 -27.47 46.78
CA VAL A 12 16.24 -27.17 45.56
C VAL A 12 16.65 -28.05 44.37
N SER A 13 17.84 -28.66 44.40
CA SER A 13 18.47 -29.32 43.24
C SER A 13 17.81 -30.62 42.75
N SER A 14 16.86 -31.20 43.48
CA SER A 14 16.40 -32.59 43.26
C SER A 14 14.95 -32.74 42.82
N ALA A 15 14.18 -31.65 42.73
CA ALA A 15 12.78 -31.67 42.29
C ALA A 15 12.63 -31.41 40.77
N THR A 16 13.55 -30.64 40.18
CA THR A 16 13.44 -30.10 38.82
C THR A 16 13.54 -31.15 37.69
N ILE A 17 13.96 -32.38 38.02
CA ILE A 17 14.29 -33.42 37.02
C ILE A 17 13.05 -34.26 36.60
N LEU A 18 11.91 -34.14 37.30
CA LEU A 18 10.76 -35.05 37.14
C LEU A 18 9.48 -34.43 36.54
N LEU A 19 9.53 -33.16 36.10
CA LEU A 19 8.38 -32.47 35.47
C LEU A 19 8.63 -31.97 34.03
N GLY A 20 9.88 -31.99 33.54
CA GLY A 20 10.27 -31.42 32.25
C GLY A 20 9.91 -32.25 31.01
N ALA A 21 8.69 -32.80 30.93
CA ALA A 21 8.30 -33.75 29.88
C ALA A 21 7.15 -33.29 28.95
N PHE A 22 6.14 -32.56 29.46
CA PHE A 22 4.89 -32.29 28.73
C PHE A 22 4.24 -30.93 29.09
N ALA A 23 4.97 -29.82 28.95
CA ALA A 23 4.42 -28.45 29.06
C ALA A 23 5.07 -27.50 28.02
N HIS A 24 4.34 -26.47 27.57
CA HIS A 24 4.71 -25.63 26.42
C HIS A 24 5.31 -24.27 26.85
N PRO A 25 6.40 -23.75 26.23
CA PRO A 25 7.13 -22.59 26.78
C PRO A 25 6.39 -21.24 26.94
N ARG A 26 5.26 -21.00 26.26
CA ARG A 26 4.35 -19.84 26.47
C ARG A 26 3.82 -19.65 27.90
N GLU A 27 3.43 -20.74 28.58
CA GLU A 27 2.90 -20.64 29.96
C GLU A 27 3.95 -20.04 30.91
N ASP A 28 5.21 -20.32 30.59
CA ASP A 28 6.38 -19.87 31.33
C ASP A 28 6.70 -18.37 31.11
N LYS A 29 6.21 -17.68 30.04
CA LYS A 29 6.46 -16.22 29.88
C LYS A 29 5.83 -15.38 31.02
N ALA A 30 4.73 -15.85 31.62
CA ALA A 30 4.16 -15.20 32.82
C ALA A 30 4.85 -15.65 34.12
N PHE A 31 5.35 -16.88 34.16
CA PHE A 31 6.04 -17.44 35.33
C PHE A 31 7.46 -16.89 35.47
N TRP A 32 8.29 -16.89 34.41
CA TRP A 32 9.62 -16.26 34.40
C TRP A 32 9.58 -14.75 34.69
N LYS A 33 8.60 -14.01 34.16
CA LYS A 33 8.36 -12.60 34.52
C LYS A 33 8.02 -12.40 36.02
N ARG A 34 7.64 -13.45 36.76
CA ARG A 34 7.37 -13.43 38.22
C ARG A 34 8.42 -14.16 39.08
N SER A 35 9.18 -15.11 38.53
CA SER A 35 10.08 -15.97 39.30
C SER A 35 11.52 -15.45 39.35
N LEU A 36 11.96 -14.71 38.32
CA LEU A 36 13.27 -14.02 38.31
C LEU A 36 13.24 -12.63 38.94
N SER A 37 12.08 -12.11 39.36
CA SER A 37 11.97 -10.85 40.12
C SER A 37 12.40 -11.01 41.58
N LEU A 38 13.60 -11.55 41.81
CA LEU A 38 14.32 -11.41 43.07
C LEU A 38 14.70 -9.92 43.23
N PRO A 39 14.32 -9.24 44.33
CA PRO A 39 14.63 -7.82 44.53
C PRO A 39 16.09 -7.61 44.94
N LEU A 40 17.02 -7.93 44.05
CA LEU A 40 18.44 -7.68 44.21
C LEU A 40 18.73 -6.21 43.93
N TYR A 41 19.12 -5.50 44.99
CA TYR A 41 19.53 -4.09 44.98
C TYR A 41 18.44 -3.06 44.62
N THR A 42 17.51 -2.86 45.57
CA THR A 42 16.98 -1.51 45.83
C THR A 42 18.08 -0.57 46.35
N ARG A 43 19.01 -0.20 45.47
CA ARG A 43 19.99 0.87 45.69
C ARG A 43 19.96 1.78 44.47
N GLN A 44 19.46 2.98 44.69
CA GLN A 44 19.34 4.06 43.72
C GLN A 44 20.63 4.20 42.89
N GLN A 45 20.60 3.68 41.66
CA GLN A 45 21.65 3.84 40.65
C GLN A 45 21.20 4.95 39.70
N ASP A 46 21.99 6.01 39.61
CA ASP A 46 21.71 7.12 38.71
C ASP A 46 21.88 6.66 37.26
N CYS A 47 20.75 6.59 36.54
CA CYS A 47 20.74 6.30 35.11
C CYS A 47 20.91 7.59 34.28
N VAL A 48 21.44 7.48 33.07
CA VAL A 48 21.62 8.63 32.19
C VAL A 48 20.25 9.04 31.62
N SER A 49 19.71 10.16 32.10
CA SER A 49 18.42 10.69 31.61
C SER A 49 18.43 10.85 30.08
N PRO A 50 17.38 10.39 29.36
CA PRO A 50 17.25 10.61 27.92
C PRO A 50 17.11 12.08 27.55
N GLU A 51 16.67 12.92 28.49
CA GLU A 51 16.46 14.36 28.26
C GLU A 51 17.74 15.18 28.53
N PRO A 52 17.99 16.28 27.77
CA PRO A 52 17.24 16.73 26.60
C PRO A 52 17.56 15.91 25.34
N VAL A 53 16.51 15.43 24.65
CA VAL A 53 16.59 14.54 23.46
C VAL A 53 17.66 14.96 22.45
N GLU A 54 17.67 16.25 22.07
CA GLU A 54 18.56 16.85 21.06
C GLU A 54 20.07 16.62 21.29
N THR A 55 20.47 16.16 22.48
CA THR A 55 21.87 15.92 22.87
C THR A 55 22.13 14.50 23.36
N VAL A 56 21.13 13.61 23.34
CA VAL A 56 21.20 12.32 24.04
C VAL A 56 22.28 11.42 23.43
N THR A 57 22.35 11.31 22.10
CA THR A 57 23.38 10.55 21.39
C THR A 57 24.79 11.01 21.75
N ASP A 58 25.04 12.32 21.66
CA ASP A 58 26.36 12.90 21.94
C ASP A 58 26.76 12.69 23.39
N ARG A 59 25.82 12.77 24.33
CA ARG A 59 26.05 12.53 25.76
C ARG A 59 26.41 11.07 26.05
N LEU A 60 25.66 10.11 25.49
CA LEU A 60 25.94 8.68 25.67
C LEU A 60 27.30 8.31 25.05
N ASN A 61 27.59 8.76 23.84
CA ASN A 61 28.90 8.56 23.20
C ASN A 61 30.05 9.28 23.94
N THR A 62 29.81 10.47 24.50
CA THR A 62 30.80 11.15 25.35
C THR A 62 31.12 10.31 26.58
N LEU A 63 30.12 9.72 27.25
CA LEU A 63 30.34 8.86 28.42
C LEU A 63 31.11 7.58 28.07
N LEU A 64 30.77 6.90 26.97
CA LEU A 64 31.52 5.73 26.49
C LEU A 64 32.98 6.07 26.14
N ASN A 65 33.22 7.23 25.51
CA ASN A 65 34.56 7.68 25.13
C ASN A 65 35.40 8.13 26.35
N SER A 66 34.83 8.92 27.27
CA SER A 66 35.61 9.55 28.36
C SER A 66 35.86 8.64 29.56
N SER A 67 35.07 7.58 29.74
CA SER A 67 35.11 6.74 30.95
C SER A 67 36.07 5.55 30.86
N GLY A 68 36.52 5.18 29.66
CA GLY A 68 37.53 4.14 29.45
C GLY A 68 37.06 2.69 29.66
N PRO A 69 38.01 1.74 29.80
CA PRO A 69 37.72 0.32 29.95
C PRO A 69 36.82 -0.02 31.13
N GLY A 70 35.95 -1.03 30.96
CA GLY A 70 35.07 -1.53 32.03
C GLY A 70 33.91 -0.60 32.43
N TYR A 71 33.73 0.54 31.75
CA TYR A 71 32.62 1.44 32.01
C TYR A 71 31.27 0.81 31.59
N MET A 72 30.31 0.81 32.50
CA MET A 72 28.93 0.44 32.25
C MET A 72 28.12 1.74 32.04
N LEU A 73 27.44 1.87 30.90
CA LEU A 73 26.54 2.98 30.57
C LEU A 73 25.12 2.67 31.07
N PRO A 74 24.63 3.30 32.14
CA PRO A 74 23.38 2.92 32.81
C PRO A 74 22.17 3.59 32.15
N LEU A 75 21.34 2.83 31.44
CA LEU A 75 20.10 3.33 30.83
C LEU A 75 18.91 3.21 31.80
N CYS A 76 17.99 4.17 31.74
CA CYS A 76 16.81 4.21 32.60
C CYS A 76 15.74 3.23 32.12
N GLN A 77 15.09 2.51 33.05
CA GLN A 77 13.93 1.67 32.74
C GLN A 77 12.79 2.48 32.12
N ASN A 78 12.03 1.87 31.21
CA ASN A 78 10.92 2.48 30.46
C ASN A 78 11.26 3.76 29.67
N ALA A 79 12.54 4.12 29.52
CA ALA A 79 12.97 5.31 28.78
C ALA A 79 13.27 4.98 27.31
N THR A 80 12.96 5.91 26.41
CA THR A 80 13.34 5.85 24.99
C THR A 80 14.46 6.83 24.69
N TYR A 81 15.54 6.35 24.09
CA TYR A 81 16.72 7.10 23.67
C TYR A 81 16.69 7.23 22.15
N ARG A 82 16.42 8.44 21.64
CA ARG A 82 16.41 8.73 20.20
C ARG A 82 17.83 8.92 19.70
N LEU A 83 18.33 7.93 18.96
CA LEU A 83 19.69 7.88 18.46
C LEU A 83 19.79 8.51 17.07
N THR A 84 20.38 9.69 17.01
CA THR A 84 20.65 10.42 15.76
C THR A 84 21.88 9.90 15.00
N ALA A 85 22.76 9.18 15.70
CA ALA A 85 23.93 8.44 15.21
C ALA A 85 24.16 7.21 16.13
N PRO A 86 25.03 6.25 15.78
CA PRO A 86 25.18 5.01 16.56
C PRO A 86 25.78 5.26 17.94
N LEU A 87 25.47 4.38 18.90
CA LEU A 87 26.25 4.26 20.13
C LEU A 87 27.53 3.46 19.85
N LEU A 88 28.68 4.10 20.03
CA LEU A 88 30.00 3.55 19.74
C LEU A 88 30.66 3.09 21.03
N TYR A 89 30.97 1.79 21.14
CA TYR A 89 31.94 1.35 22.14
C TYR A 89 33.32 1.94 21.82
N MET A 90 34.12 2.19 22.85
CA MET A 90 35.43 2.87 22.72
C MET A 90 36.57 2.15 23.45
N ALA A 91 36.25 1.16 24.30
CA ALA A 91 37.25 0.40 25.06
C ALA A 91 36.76 -1.02 25.42
N GLU A 92 37.69 -1.89 25.79
CA GLU A 92 37.40 -3.23 26.28
C GLU A 92 36.57 -3.25 27.58
N ASN A 93 35.85 -4.36 27.81
CA ASN A 93 35.03 -4.65 28.99
C ASN A 93 33.86 -3.67 29.23
N GLN A 94 33.62 -2.72 28.32
CA GLN A 94 32.51 -1.77 28.41
C GLN A 94 31.15 -2.46 28.25
N GLU A 95 30.13 -1.93 28.92
CA GLU A 95 28.76 -2.44 28.87
C GLU A 95 27.74 -1.33 28.57
N ILE A 96 26.70 -1.65 27.80
CA ILE A 96 25.50 -0.84 27.65
C ILE A 96 24.32 -1.67 28.17
N SER A 97 23.66 -1.22 29.24
CA SER A 97 22.58 -1.98 29.86
C SER A 97 21.56 -1.11 30.61
N THR A 98 20.33 -1.63 30.74
CA THR A 98 19.29 -0.98 31.56
C THR A 98 19.52 -1.24 33.04
N VAL A 99 19.45 -0.20 33.87
CA VAL A 99 19.58 -0.30 35.34
C VAL A 99 18.59 -1.33 35.89
N GLY A 100 19.10 -2.23 36.74
CA GLY A 100 18.33 -3.32 37.33
C GLY A 100 18.10 -4.55 36.43
N TYR A 101 18.66 -4.57 35.21
CA TYR A 101 18.60 -5.69 34.26
C TYR A 101 17.19 -6.31 34.05
N PRO A 102 16.15 -5.50 33.74
CA PRO A 102 14.84 -6.04 33.40
C PRO A 102 14.90 -6.97 32.18
N ILE A 103 14.06 -8.00 32.17
CA ILE A 103 13.91 -8.95 31.06
C ILE A 103 12.60 -8.76 30.28
N GLY A 104 11.73 -7.86 30.74
CA GLY A 104 10.47 -7.53 30.10
C GLY A 104 10.52 -6.19 29.36
N ASP A 105 9.35 -5.58 29.21
CA ASP A 105 9.13 -4.38 28.41
C ASP A 105 9.61 -3.11 29.13
N GLU A 106 10.09 -3.26 30.38
CA GLU A 106 10.71 -2.21 31.19
C GLU A 106 12.16 -1.90 30.77
N ARG A 107 12.74 -2.71 29.88
CA ARG A 107 14.05 -2.48 29.23
C ARG A 107 14.07 -1.12 28.51
N ALA A 108 15.17 -0.37 28.64
CA ALA A 108 15.38 0.89 27.94
C ALA A 108 15.36 0.67 26.41
N THR A 109 14.65 1.54 25.68
CA THR A 109 14.55 1.44 24.22
C THR A 109 15.54 2.37 23.53
N LEU A 110 16.46 1.82 22.74
CA LEU A 110 17.29 2.54 21.79
C LEU A 110 16.51 2.62 20.46
N LEU A 111 16.07 3.83 20.11
CA LEU A 111 15.30 4.09 18.89
C LEU A 111 16.22 4.72 17.84
N VAL A 112 16.44 4.06 16.71
CA VAL A 112 17.21 4.63 15.59
C VAL A 112 16.37 5.75 14.97
N ASP A 113 16.79 7.00 15.19
CA ASP A 113 16.04 8.22 14.85
C ASP A 113 16.90 9.20 14.01
N GLY A 114 18.00 8.70 13.43
CA GLY A 114 18.89 9.48 12.58
C GLY A 114 18.41 9.61 11.14
N PHE A 115 19.17 10.39 10.37
CA PHE A 115 18.87 10.75 8.97
C PHE A 115 18.55 9.53 8.09
N TRP A 116 17.48 9.62 7.32
CA TRP A 116 17.03 8.56 6.41
C TRP A 116 17.54 8.79 4.98
N ASN A 117 18.28 7.85 4.43
CA ASN A 117 18.77 7.86 3.05
C ASN A 117 19.09 6.44 2.58
N GLU A 118 18.66 6.08 1.37
CA GLU A 118 18.82 4.74 0.78
C GLU A 118 20.29 4.28 0.64
N THR A 119 21.23 5.21 0.52
CA THR A 119 22.66 4.92 0.26
C THR A 119 23.59 5.20 1.46
N ASN A 120 23.16 6.02 2.43
CA ASN A 120 23.99 6.40 3.59
C ASN A 120 23.22 6.86 4.83
N GLY A 121 21.99 6.38 5.03
CA GLY A 121 21.20 6.72 6.20
C GLY A 121 21.71 6.06 7.49
N HIS A 122 21.29 6.60 8.63
CA HIS A 122 21.58 6.01 9.94
C HIS A 122 20.74 4.73 10.12
N SER A 123 21.39 3.57 10.30
CA SER A 123 20.74 2.26 10.55
C SER A 123 21.14 1.57 11.86
N ILE A 124 22.33 1.83 12.38
CA ILE A 124 22.94 1.06 13.49
C ILE A 124 22.65 1.74 14.83
N ALA A 125 21.97 1.07 15.76
CA ALA A 125 21.77 1.60 17.11
C ALA A 125 23.05 1.49 17.95
N VAL A 126 23.77 0.36 17.86
CA VAL A 126 24.95 0.07 18.68
C VAL A 126 26.04 -0.61 17.86
N GLN A 127 27.27 -0.10 17.93
CA GLN A 127 28.43 -0.59 17.18
C GLN A 127 29.61 -0.93 18.10
N GLY A 128 29.97 -2.22 18.13
CA GLY A 128 31.06 -2.84 18.87
C GLY A 128 32.26 -3.30 18.02
N THR A 129 32.28 -3.00 16.73
CA THR A 129 33.34 -3.39 15.77
C THR A 129 34.65 -2.58 15.87
N CYS A 130 34.78 -1.72 16.89
CA CYS A 130 35.94 -0.90 17.19
C CYS A 130 37.19 -1.72 17.57
N ILE A 131 38.39 -1.23 17.22
CA ILE A 131 39.65 -1.95 17.49
C ILE A 131 39.91 -2.01 19.00
N GLY A 132 40.05 -3.21 19.55
CA GLY A 132 40.37 -3.43 20.97
C GLY A 132 39.15 -3.45 21.89
N CYS A 133 37.94 -3.44 21.33
CA CYS A 133 36.67 -3.60 22.05
C CYS A 133 36.42 -5.08 22.43
N ASN A 134 37.37 -5.69 23.13
CA ASN A 134 37.25 -7.05 23.66
C ASN A 134 36.32 -7.09 24.88
N ASN A 135 35.68 -8.22 25.13
CA ASN A 135 34.84 -8.46 26.32
C ASN A 135 33.66 -7.48 26.51
N ILE A 136 33.30 -6.69 25.50
CA ILE A 136 32.20 -5.71 25.58
C ILE A 136 30.84 -6.40 25.61
N LYS A 137 29.83 -5.72 26.18
CA LYS A 137 28.52 -6.34 26.46
C LYS A 137 27.35 -5.41 26.14
N LEU A 138 26.34 -5.95 25.47
CA LEU A 138 25.04 -5.32 25.25
C LEU A 138 23.97 -6.17 25.94
N ARG A 139 23.33 -5.62 26.98
CA ARG A 139 22.52 -6.43 27.91
C ARG A 139 21.21 -5.76 28.28
N ASN A 140 20.10 -6.50 28.25
CA ASN A 140 18.82 -6.05 28.81
C ASN A 140 18.37 -4.68 28.27
N VAL A 141 18.34 -4.51 26.95
CA VAL A 141 17.83 -3.31 26.24
C VAL A 141 16.82 -3.70 25.16
N GLN A 142 16.04 -2.74 24.68
CA GLN A 142 15.22 -2.88 23.46
C GLN A 142 15.84 -2.02 22.37
N ILE A 143 15.78 -2.46 21.10
CA ILE A 143 16.38 -1.75 19.97
C ILE A 143 15.42 -1.78 18.78
N ASN A 144 14.86 -0.61 18.46
CA ASN A 144 13.92 -0.41 17.38
C ASN A 144 14.63 0.34 16.24
N GLY A 145 14.77 -0.31 15.09
CA GLY A 145 15.37 0.31 13.90
C GLY A 145 14.49 1.38 13.25
N ALA A 146 13.18 1.38 13.49
CA ALA A 146 12.22 2.32 12.93
C ALA A 146 12.23 2.37 11.39
N ARG A 147 12.37 1.21 10.73
CA ARG A 147 12.13 1.06 9.29
C ARG A 147 10.67 1.30 8.91
N ASN A 148 9.71 0.97 9.77
CA ASN A 148 8.28 1.27 9.60
C ASN A 148 7.74 0.92 8.20
N GLY A 149 8.06 -0.28 7.70
CA GLY A 149 7.60 -0.76 6.38
C GLY A 149 8.18 -0.04 5.15
N ARG A 150 9.23 0.78 5.31
CA ARG A 150 9.97 1.39 4.19
C ARG A 150 10.89 0.36 3.50
N GLY A 151 11.32 0.67 2.28
CA GLY A 151 12.41 -0.06 1.63
C GLY A 151 13.70 -0.02 2.46
N PRO A 152 14.60 -1.01 2.33
CA PRO A 152 15.82 -1.07 3.11
C PRO A 152 16.79 0.04 2.70
N ILE A 153 17.66 0.45 3.62
CA ILE A 153 18.76 1.39 3.36
C ILE A 153 20.11 0.68 3.44
N GLN A 154 21.08 1.12 2.65
CA GLN A 154 22.46 0.66 2.74
C GLN A 154 23.08 1.12 4.07
N GLY A 155 23.51 0.15 4.87
CA GLY A 155 24.09 0.36 6.21
C GLY A 155 24.38 -0.96 6.91
N GLY A 156 24.69 -0.89 8.21
CA GLY A 156 24.75 -2.06 9.09
C GLY A 156 23.39 -2.41 9.70
N GLY A 157 23.31 -3.52 10.41
CA GLY A 157 22.13 -3.93 11.18
C GLY A 157 21.85 -3.05 12.41
N ASN A 158 20.79 -3.33 13.16
CA ASN A 158 20.50 -2.60 14.41
C ASN A 158 21.66 -2.73 15.42
N ILE A 159 22.29 -3.91 15.46
CA ILE A 159 23.45 -4.24 16.29
C ILE A 159 24.60 -4.67 15.37
N GLU A 160 25.77 -4.04 15.50
CA GLU A 160 26.99 -4.35 14.74
C GLU A 160 28.12 -4.72 15.69
N PHE A 161 28.34 -6.01 15.91
CA PHE A 161 29.35 -6.58 16.82
C PHE A 161 30.44 -7.33 16.05
N GLY A 162 31.39 -7.94 16.77
CA GLY A 162 32.56 -8.61 16.18
C GLY A 162 33.65 -7.62 15.82
N GLY A 163 34.09 -7.64 14.56
CA GLY A 163 35.28 -6.93 14.12
C GLY A 163 36.57 -7.59 14.64
N PRO A 164 37.68 -6.85 14.79
CA PRO A 164 38.97 -7.40 15.21
C PRO A 164 39.05 -7.62 16.73
N ASN A 165 38.06 -8.31 17.31
CA ASN A 165 37.82 -8.42 18.74
C ASN A 165 37.45 -9.86 19.17
N ALA A 166 37.50 -10.09 20.48
CA ALA A 166 37.10 -11.35 21.11
C ALA A 166 36.12 -11.16 22.29
N ASN A 167 35.43 -12.24 22.67
CA ASN A 167 34.68 -12.40 23.92
C ASN A 167 33.48 -11.46 24.09
N GLN A 168 32.91 -10.91 23.02
CA GLN A 168 31.78 -9.98 23.11
C GLN A 168 30.46 -10.71 23.42
N LEU A 169 29.55 -10.06 24.15
CA LEU A 169 28.30 -10.67 24.62
C LEU A 169 27.06 -9.80 24.28
N ILE A 170 26.02 -10.44 23.74
CA ILE A 170 24.71 -9.85 23.49
C ILE A 170 23.66 -10.74 24.17
N GLU A 171 22.99 -10.24 25.21
CA GLU A 171 21.97 -11.04 25.93
C GLU A 171 20.78 -10.26 26.50
N TYR A 172 19.63 -10.93 26.57
CA TYR A 172 18.35 -10.35 27.01
C TYR A 172 17.92 -9.08 26.24
N VAL A 173 18.47 -8.88 25.04
CA VAL A 173 18.10 -7.79 24.13
C VAL A 173 16.80 -8.15 23.40
N ASN A 174 15.91 -7.17 23.24
CA ASN A 174 14.82 -7.21 22.27
C ASN A 174 15.22 -6.36 21.05
N THR A 175 15.28 -6.88 19.82
CA THR A 175 15.60 -6.04 18.64
C THR A 175 14.78 -6.35 17.39
N TYR A 176 14.25 -5.31 16.74
CA TYR A 176 13.26 -5.42 15.67
C TYR A 176 13.25 -4.23 14.70
N ASP A 177 12.49 -4.36 13.60
CA ASP A 177 12.25 -3.34 12.55
C ASP A 177 13.54 -2.68 11.99
N PRO A 178 14.57 -3.46 11.60
CA PRO A 178 15.88 -2.94 11.21
C PRO A 178 15.82 -2.19 9.87
N ARG A 179 16.44 -1.01 9.80
CA ARG A 179 16.45 -0.18 8.57
C ARG A 179 17.20 -0.82 7.40
N SER A 180 18.14 -1.72 7.71
CA SER A 180 19.00 -2.38 6.73
C SER A 180 18.66 -3.88 6.62
N TRP A 181 19.65 -4.70 6.31
CA TRP A 181 19.54 -6.12 5.95
C TRP A 181 19.57 -7.10 7.13
N THR A 182 19.75 -6.67 8.38
CA THR A 182 19.75 -7.57 9.55
C THR A 182 19.38 -6.87 10.86
N CYS A 183 18.76 -7.62 11.78
CA CYS A 183 18.57 -7.23 13.16
C CYS A 183 19.89 -7.27 13.97
N LEU A 184 20.73 -8.29 13.79
CA LEU A 184 21.97 -8.47 14.56
C LEU A 184 23.09 -9.02 13.68
N HIS A 185 24.14 -8.22 13.45
CA HIS A 185 25.35 -8.63 12.74
C HIS A 185 26.53 -8.84 13.69
N VAL A 186 27.30 -9.90 13.47
CA VAL A 186 28.64 -10.09 14.03
C VAL A 186 29.64 -10.22 12.88
N ALA A 187 30.33 -9.12 12.58
CA ALA A 187 31.27 -9.01 11.47
C ALA A 187 32.61 -9.72 11.73
N GLU A 188 33.24 -10.25 10.68
CA GLU A 188 34.53 -10.95 10.76
C GLU A 188 35.75 -10.06 11.03
N GLY A 189 35.62 -8.74 10.80
CA GLY A 189 36.71 -7.78 10.89
C GLY A 189 37.76 -8.03 9.81
N VAL A 190 38.93 -8.53 10.23
CA VAL A 190 39.98 -9.02 9.30
C VAL A 190 40.14 -10.54 9.42
N LEU A 191 39.01 -11.24 9.43
CA LEU A 191 38.86 -12.70 9.66
C LEU A 191 39.41 -13.18 11.02
N ASN A 192 39.45 -12.27 12.00
CA ASN A 192 40.02 -12.48 13.33
C ASN A 192 39.02 -12.31 14.48
N CYS A 193 37.74 -12.07 14.19
CA CYS A 193 36.66 -12.17 15.18
C CYS A 193 36.63 -13.59 15.80
N THR A 194 36.53 -13.68 17.13
CA THR A 194 36.38 -14.98 17.82
C THR A 194 35.56 -14.91 19.11
N ASN A 195 34.84 -15.99 19.43
CA ASN A 195 34.16 -16.18 20.72
C ASN A 195 33.16 -15.05 21.07
N VAL A 196 32.28 -14.71 20.14
CA VAL A 196 31.12 -13.85 20.41
C VAL A 196 29.95 -14.72 20.89
N VAL A 197 29.18 -14.23 21.87
CA VAL A 197 28.05 -14.96 22.46
C VAL A 197 26.75 -14.17 22.27
N ILE A 198 25.76 -14.76 21.62
CA ILE A 198 24.40 -14.24 21.43
C ILE A 198 23.46 -15.20 22.16
N GLN A 199 22.90 -14.78 23.30
CA GLN A 199 22.06 -15.67 24.12
C GLN A 199 20.84 -15.02 24.78
N ASN A 200 19.74 -15.77 24.91
CA ASN A 200 18.52 -15.34 25.59
C ASN A 200 17.87 -14.04 25.02
N ASN A 201 18.06 -13.74 23.74
CA ASN A 201 17.52 -12.55 23.09
C ASN A 201 16.13 -12.79 22.47
N GLU A 202 15.36 -11.72 22.29
CA GLU A 202 14.15 -11.66 21.48
C GLU A 202 14.48 -10.85 20.21
N ILE A 203 14.30 -11.45 19.03
CA ILE A 203 14.81 -10.91 17.76
C ILE A 203 13.70 -10.96 16.71
N GLY A 204 13.32 -9.80 16.18
CA GLY A 204 12.36 -9.63 15.10
C GLY A 204 10.99 -9.06 15.53
N PRO A 205 10.12 -8.75 14.55
CA PRO A 205 10.24 -9.01 13.11
C PRO A 205 11.40 -8.26 12.44
N CYS A 206 12.04 -8.92 11.47
CA CYS A 206 13.20 -8.41 10.73
C CYS A 206 12.87 -8.38 9.22
N GLY A 207 12.73 -7.19 8.63
CA GLY A 207 12.47 -6.99 7.20
C GLY A 207 10.98 -7.11 6.83
N SER A 208 10.70 -7.53 5.59
CA SER A 208 9.34 -7.84 5.10
C SER A 208 9.36 -8.69 3.83
N ASP A 209 8.26 -9.41 3.57
CA ASP A 209 8.05 -10.25 2.37
C ASP A 209 8.18 -9.55 1.01
N ALA A 210 8.13 -8.22 0.99
CA ALA A 210 8.29 -7.47 -0.24
C ALA A 210 9.65 -7.78 -0.90
N PHE A 211 9.66 -7.96 -2.22
CA PHE A 211 10.85 -8.37 -2.95
C PHE A 211 12.04 -7.41 -2.68
N GLN A 212 13.21 -7.97 -2.36
CA GLN A 212 14.42 -7.23 -1.95
C GLN A 212 14.22 -6.32 -0.71
N SER A 213 13.20 -6.58 0.11
CA SER A 213 12.94 -5.89 1.39
C SER A 213 13.20 -6.80 2.61
N TRP A 214 13.77 -7.98 2.40
CA TRP A 214 14.05 -8.93 3.46
C TRP A 214 15.13 -8.43 4.44
N ALA A 215 15.23 -9.10 5.59
CA ALA A 215 16.33 -8.95 6.53
C ALA A 215 16.50 -10.19 7.42
N ASP A 216 17.73 -10.43 7.86
CA ASP A 216 18.09 -11.51 8.78
C ASP A 216 17.67 -11.22 10.23
N GLY A 217 17.42 -12.28 11.00
CA GLY A 217 17.41 -12.23 12.46
C GLY A 217 18.82 -12.09 13.03
N VAL A 218 19.68 -13.09 12.79
CA VAL A 218 21.09 -13.11 13.23
C VAL A 218 22.01 -13.43 12.06
N SER A 219 23.02 -12.60 11.85
CA SER A 219 24.04 -12.74 10.80
C SER A 219 25.41 -12.96 11.47
N LEU A 220 25.88 -14.21 11.51
CA LEU A 220 27.10 -14.61 12.23
C LEU A 220 28.28 -14.83 11.26
N SER A 221 29.31 -13.97 11.35
CA SER A 221 30.57 -14.06 10.59
C SER A 221 31.76 -14.08 11.57
N CYS A 222 31.80 -15.04 12.50
CA CYS A 222 32.78 -15.04 13.60
C CYS A 222 33.12 -16.45 14.11
N ARG A 223 34.41 -16.75 14.28
CA ARG A 223 34.90 -18.09 14.70
C ARG A 223 34.56 -18.39 16.16
N ASN A 224 34.51 -19.67 16.54
CA ASN A 224 34.40 -20.15 17.93
C ASN A 224 33.26 -19.51 18.76
N SER A 225 32.18 -19.05 18.10
CA SER A 225 31.13 -18.21 18.67
C SER A 225 29.89 -19.02 19.03
N VAL A 226 29.02 -18.51 19.90
CA VAL A 226 27.85 -19.25 20.39
C VAL A 226 26.57 -18.45 20.16
N VAL A 227 25.60 -19.03 19.46
CA VAL A 227 24.25 -18.47 19.27
C VAL A 227 23.27 -19.45 19.91
N ARG A 228 22.72 -19.11 21.08
CA ARG A 228 21.91 -20.07 21.84
C ARG A 228 20.69 -19.51 22.55
N ASP A 229 19.67 -20.34 22.70
CA ASP A 229 18.50 -20.07 23.53
C ASP A 229 17.79 -18.73 23.17
N ASN A 230 17.91 -18.27 21.92
CA ASN A 230 17.27 -17.04 21.44
C ASN A 230 15.88 -17.34 20.85
N TRP A 231 14.96 -16.37 21.01
CA TRP A 231 13.68 -16.34 20.32
C TRP A 231 13.78 -15.46 19.08
N ILE A 232 13.54 -16.01 17.90
CA ILE A 232 13.61 -15.29 16.62
C ILE A 232 12.25 -15.37 15.95
N ASP A 233 11.57 -14.23 15.88
CA ASP A 233 10.17 -14.09 15.45
C ASP A 233 10.08 -13.34 14.13
N SER A 234 9.46 -13.97 13.14
CA SER A 234 9.13 -13.38 11.84
C SER A 234 10.28 -12.59 11.15
N PRO A 235 11.52 -13.14 11.08
CA PRO A 235 12.53 -12.65 10.15
C PRO A 235 12.12 -13.02 8.71
N THR A 236 12.79 -12.45 7.70
CA THR A 236 12.34 -12.58 6.30
C THR A 236 13.41 -13.05 5.33
N ASP A 237 14.71 -12.89 5.62
CA ASP A 237 15.80 -13.44 4.81
C ASP A 237 16.31 -14.77 5.42
N GLY A 238 17.26 -14.73 6.37
CA GLY A 238 17.59 -15.85 7.25
C GLY A 238 17.14 -15.65 8.70
N GLY A 239 16.66 -16.71 9.36
CA GLY A 239 16.47 -16.68 10.82
C GLY A 239 17.81 -16.58 11.55
N ILE A 240 18.73 -17.49 11.21
CA ILE A 240 20.16 -17.39 11.53
C ILE A 240 20.95 -17.70 10.25
N VAL A 241 21.76 -16.74 9.78
CA VAL A 241 22.71 -16.93 8.68
C VAL A 241 24.12 -17.10 9.25
N VAL A 242 24.81 -18.15 8.81
CA VAL A 242 26.16 -18.48 9.25
C VAL A 242 27.13 -18.28 8.09
N PHE A 243 27.81 -17.14 8.09
CA PHE A 243 28.87 -16.79 7.16
C PHE A 243 30.15 -17.52 7.55
N GLY A 244 30.25 -18.79 7.13
CA GLY A 244 31.43 -19.66 7.27
C GLY A 244 32.13 -19.55 8.64
N SER A 245 31.42 -19.84 9.74
CA SER A 245 31.90 -19.55 11.10
C SER A 245 32.40 -20.82 11.83
N PRO A 246 33.64 -21.28 11.59
CA PRO A 246 34.18 -22.53 12.12
C PRO A 246 34.41 -22.48 13.63
N GLY A 247 34.20 -23.63 14.28
CA GLY A 247 34.20 -23.80 15.73
C GLY A 247 32.97 -23.22 16.45
N SER A 248 32.02 -22.62 15.73
CA SER A 248 30.86 -21.94 16.32
C SER A 248 29.68 -22.89 16.56
N LEU A 249 28.92 -22.67 17.63
CA LEU A 249 27.80 -23.51 18.08
C LEU A 249 26.48 -22.73 18.05
N ILE A 250 25.54 -23.18 17.23
CA ILE A 250 24.20 -22.62 17.06
C ILE A 250 23.21 -23.64 17.64
N GLN A 251 22.69 -23.41 18.85
CA GLN A 251 21.89 -24.42 19.56
C GLN A 251 20.67 -23.89 20.32
N ASN A 252 19.64 -24.72 20.49
CA ASN A 252 18.43 -24.42 21.28
C ASN A 252 17.67 -23.14 20.85
N ASN A 253 17.98 -22.51 19.73
CA ASN A 253 17.26 -21.32 19.28
C ASN A 253 15.88 -21.75 18.79
N THR A 254 14.86 -20.91 19.02
CA THR A 254 13.54 -21.09 18.43
C THR A 254 13.32 -20.03 17.35
N ILE A 255 13.08 -20.48 16.13
CA ILE A 255 12.75 -19.63 14.98
C ILE A 255 11.28 -19.90 14.65
N TRP A 256 10.47 -18.85 14.58
CA TRP A 256 9.03 -18.92 14.32
C TRP A 256 8.63 -17.85 13.31
N ILE A 257 7.62 -18.12 12.47
CA ILE A 257 6.98 -17.11 11.61
C ILE A 257 5.48 -16.99 11.89
N GLU A 258 5.01 -15.77 12.19
CA GLU A 258 3.58 -15.43 12.26
C GLU A 258 3.14 -14.79 10.93
N ASP A 259 3.75 -13.66 10.57
CA ASP A 259 3.24 -12.73 9.54
C ASP A 259 4.02 -12.70 8.21
N ASN A 260 5.15 -13.41 8.10
CA ASN A 260 6.10 -13.27 6.99
C ASN A 260 6.65 -14.61 6.46
N THR A 261 6.88 -14.66 5.15
CA THR A 261 7.57 -15.73 4.42
C THR A 261 9.09 -15.58 4.57
N LEU A 262 9.70 -16.53 5.28
CA LEU A 262 11.14 -16.57 5.51
C LEU A 262 11.86 -17.34 4.40
N LEU A 263 12.94 -16.78 3.83
CA LEU A 263 13.73 -17.48 2.80
C LEU A 263 14.47 -18.71 3.36
N GLY A 264 15.00 -18.65 4.58
CA GLY A 264 15.47 -19.84 5.28
C GLY A 264 15.56 -19.74 6.81
N GLY A 265 15.29 -20.84 7.50
CA GLY A 265 15.32 -20.91 8.97
C GLY A 265 16.74 -20.74 9.51
N ILE A 266 17.59 -21.75 9.34
CA ILE A 266 19.03 -21.63 9.57
C ILE A 266 19.78 -21.92 8.27
N ASN A 267 20.64 -20.97 7.87
CA ASN A 267 21.34 -20.96 6.60
C ASN A 267 22.84 -21.20 6.83
N VAL A 268 23.33 -22.35 6.36
CA VAL A 268 24.74 -22.79 6.41
C VAL A 268 25.30 -22.80 4.97
N VAL A 269 25.05 -21.69 4.27
CA VAL A 269 25.09 -21.59 2.80
C VAL A 269 26.22 -20.72 2.27
N ASP A 270 26.70 -19.76 3.05
CA ASP A 270 27.68 -18.77 2.58
C ASP A 270 29.09 -19.33 2.44
N TYR A 271 29.67 -19.12 1.26
CA TYR A 271 31.06 -19.46 0.96
C TYR A 271 32.02 -18.37 1.43
N ASP A 272 31.66 -17.11 1.21
CA ASP A 272 32.41 -15.94 1.68
C ASP A 272 31.99 -15.59 3.12
N PRO A 273 32.87 -15.01 3.95
CA PRO A 273 34.24 -14.59 3.66
C PRO A 273 35.29 -15.66 4.03
N PHE A 274 34.89 -16.80 4.60
CA PHE A 274 35.80 -17.84 5.10
C PHE A 274 36.11 -18.98 4.09
N ASN A 275 35.81 -18.79 2.80
CA ASN A 275 36.08 -19.73 1.70
C ASN A 275 35.42 -21.12 1.88
N GLY A 276 34.22 -21.14 2.48
CA GLY A 276 33.44 -22.34 2.75
C GLY A 276 33.88 -23.12 3.99
N ASP A 277 34.78 -22.59 4.83
CA ASP A 277 35.20 -23.23 6.09
C ASP A 277 34.06 -23.19 7.13
N PHE A 278 33.41 -24.33 7.35
CA PHE A 278 32.47 -24.57 8.47
C PHE A 278 33.04 -25.62 9.44
N THR A 279 34.37 -25.79 9.49
CA THR A 279 35.01 -26.85 10.26
C THR A 279 34.66 -26.74 11.75
N ASN A 280 33.99 -27.77 12.30
CA ASN A 280 33.45 -27.77 13.67
C ASN A 280 32.39 -26.67 13.93
N THR A 281 31.75 -26.11 12.90
CA THR A 281 30.49 -25.39 13.08
C THR A 281 29.38 -26.40 13.35
N ILE A 282 28.64 -26.23 14.44
CA ILE A 282 27.57 -27.16 14.84
C ILE A 282 26.25 -26.41 14.92
N VAL A 283 25.23 -26.88 14.22
CA VAL A 283 23.84 -26.42 14.29
C VAL A 283 23.00 -27.55 14.88
N GLU A 284 22.67 -27.48 16.18
CA GLU A 284 21.97 -28.58 16.86
C GLU A 284 20.87 -28.20 17.86
N ASN A 285 19.87 -29.08 18.00
CA ASN A 285 18.76 -28.94 18.95
C ASN A 285 17.91 -27.66 18.77
N ASN A 286 18.03 -26.94 17.64
CA ASN A 286 17.21 -25.77 17.35
C ASN A 286 15.78 -26.23 16.95
N THR A 287 14.78 -25.41 17.25
CA THR A 287 13.40 -25.64 16.84
C THR A 287 13.00 -24.60 15.80
N ILE A 288 12.61 -25.04 14.61
CA ILE A 288 12.29 -24.17 13.47
C ILE A 288 10.84 -24.39 13.08
N ILE A 289 10.06 -23.30 13.06
CA ILE A 289 8.62 -23.40 13.06
C ILE A 289 8.03 -22.53 11.95
N GLY A 290 7.58 -23.21 10.89
CA GLY A 290 6.89 -22.61 9.77
C GLY A 290 5.45 -22.22 10.07
N GLY A 291 4.81 -21.55 9.13
CA GLY A 291 3.46 -21.00 9.33
C GLY A 291 2.43 -22.09 9.62
N PHE A 292 1.53 -21.82 10.54
CA PHE A 292 0.34 -22.64 10.81
C PHE A 292 -0.93 -21.97 10.29
N ALA A 293 -1.99 -22.75 10.13
CA ALA A 293 -3.32 -22.26 9.82
C ALA A 293 -3.82 -21.29 10.91
N THR A 294 -4.28 -20.11 10.49
CA THR A 294 -4.80 -19.02 11.35
C THR A 294 -6.32 -18.96 11.41
N ASP A 295 -7.01 -19.76 10.59
CA ASP A 295 -8.47 -19.87 10.60
C ASP A 295 -8.97 -20.79 11.72
N GLN A 296 -10.15 -20.48 12.25
CA GLN A 296 -10.84 -21.32 13.23
C GLN A 296 -11.51 -22.48 12.50
N SER A 297 -11.23 -23.72 12.92
CA SER A 297 -11.83 -24.92 12.31
C SER A 297 -13.35 -24.91 12.46
N THR A 298 -14.05 -25.23 11.37
CA THR A 298 -15.53 -25.30 11.31
C THR A 298 -16.07 -26.71 11.08
N ASN A 299 -15.23 -27.75 11.07
CA ASN A 299 -15.63 -29.15 10.85
C ASN A 299 -14.67 -30.15 11.51
N ASP A 300 -15.22 -31.16 12.19
CA ASP A 300 -14.45 -32.25 12.83
C ASP A 300 -13.83 -33.26 11.84
N GLN A 301 -13.92 -33.01 10.52
CA GLN A 301 -13.38 -33.92 9.47
C GLN A 301 -12.07 -33.44 8.83
N ASP A 302 -11.75 -32.14 8.89
CA ASP A 302 -10.50 -31.56 8.36
C ASP A 302 -9.61 -31.02 9.48
N ALA A 303 -9.37 -31.86 10.48
CA ALA A 303 -8.64 -31.50 11.71
C ALA A 303 -7.18 -31.07 11.50
N ASN A 304 -6.58 -31.35 10.34
CA ASN A 304 -5.14 -31.23 10.12
C ASN A 304 -4.70 -30.10 9.18
N LEU A 305 -5.59 -29.52 8.35
CA LEU A 305 -5.22 -28.52 7.32
C LEU A 305 -6.15 -27.30 7.32
N GLY A 306 -5.62 -26.12 6.97
CA GLY A 306 -6.37 -24.86 6.92
C GLY A 306 -5.66 -23.71 6.17
N TYR A 307 -6.01 -22.48 6.55
CA TYR A 307 -5.67 -21.21 5.90
C TYR A 307 -4.78 -20.35 6.80
N ASN A 308 -3.56 -20.01 6.37
CA ASN A 308 -2.78 -18.93 6.95
C ASN A 308 -3.09 -17.61 6.21
N ASN A 309 -3.61 -16.60 6.91
CA ASN A 309 -4.06 -15.34 6.30
C ASN A 309 -2.91 -14.50 5.69
N GLU A 310 -1.72 -14.55 6.30
CA GLU A 310 -0.54 -13.85 5.80
C GLU A 310 0.25 -14.69 4.77
N THR A 311 -0.22 -15.91 4.48
CA THR A 311 0.39 -16.91 3.57
C THR A 311 1.81 -17.33 3.96
N ALA A 312 2.19 -17.17 5.22
CA ALA A 312 3.56 -17.33 5.70
C ALA A 312 4.06 -18.79 5.59
N ILE A 313 5.22 -19.00 4.96
CA ILE A 313 5.95 -20.29 4.90
C ILE A 313 7.46 -20.07 5.08
N ILE A 314 8.20 -21.06 5.59
CA ILE A 314 9.68 -21.04 5.54
C ILE A 314 10.12 -21.80 4.30
N LYS A 315 10.76 -21.15 3.32
CA LYS A 315 11.09 -21.82 2.05
C LYS A 315 12.06 -22.97 2.22
N MET A 316 13.07 -22.83 3.09
CA MET A 316 13.97 -23.90 3.53
C MET A 316 14.12 -23.85 5.05
N GLY A 317 13.66 -24.87 5.79
CA GLY A 317 13.82 -24.90 7.24
C GLY A 317 15.30 -24.91 7.66
N LEU A 318 16.07 -25.81 7.07
CA LEU A 318 17.53 -25.85 7.12
C LEU A 318 18.10 -25.83 5.69
N ALA A 319 18.84 -24.78 5.34
CA ALA A 319 19.54 -24.67 4.07
C ALA A 319 21.02 -24.97 4.27
N VAL A 320 21.53 -26.05 3.67
CA VAL A 320 22.88 -26.57 3.95
C VAL A 320 23.72 -26.66 2.67
N GLY A 321 24.82 -25.91 2.63
CA GLY A 321 25.71 -25.81 1.46
C GLY A 321 25.34 -24.69 0.50
N ASN A 322 26.28 -24.32 -0.37
CA ASN A 322 26.17 -23.09 -1.15
C ASN A 322 25.22 -23.20 -2.36
N ARG A 323 24.89 -24.40 -2.84
CA ARG A 323 24.09 -24.58 -4.06
C ARG A 323 22.59 -24.38 -3.84
N VAL A 324 22.04 -24.76 -2.67
CA VAL A 324 20.60 -24.56 -2.40
C VAL A 324 20.20 -23.08 -2.41
N TRP A 325 21.14 -22.20 -2.06
CA TRP A 325 20.94 -20.75 -1.95
C TRP A 325 21.44 -19.96 -3.17
N PHE A 326 22.63 -20.29 -3.68
CA PHE A 326 23.28 -19.53 -4.74
C PHE A 326 23.33 -20.24 -6.10
N GLY A 327 22.82 -21.47 -6.20
CA GLY A 327 22.93 -22.30 -7.40
C GLY A 327 24.39 -22.45 -7.84
N ASP A 328 24.63 -22.33 -9.14
CA ASP A 328 25.97 -22.49 -9.71
C ASP A 328 26.91 -21.25 -9.60
N LYS A 329 26.54 -20.21 -8.84
CA LYS A 329 27.39 -19.00 -8.59
C LYS A 329 28.84 -19.34 -8.22
N PHE A 330 29.01 -20.37 -7.39
CA PHE A 330 30.32 -20.83 -6.90
C PHE A 330 30.85 -22.08 -7.64
N GLY A 331 30.14 -22.57 -8.66
CA GLY A 331 30.53 -23.68 -9.53
C GLY A 331 30.91 -24.97 -8.79
N ARG A 332 32.23 -25.25 -8.73
CA ARG A 332 32.79 -26.44 -8.07
C ARG A 332 33.19 -26.22 -6.61
N ASN A 333 33.15 -25.00 -6.09
CA ASN A 333 33.47 -24.75 -4.69
C ASN A 333 32.36 -25.29 -3.78
N ARG A 334 32.74 -25.78 -2.60
CA ARG A 334 31.84 -26.42 -1.62
C ARG A 334 32.06 -25.81 -0.24
N ASN A 335 31.01 -25.76 0.56
CA ASN A 335 31.11 -25.51 2.00
C ASN A 335 31.53 -26.82 2.68
N PHE A 336 32.43 -26.80 3.67
CA PHE A 336 32.99 -28.02 4.24
C PHE A 336 33.11 -28.08 5.76
N GLY A 337 33.02 -29.30 6.32
CA GLY A 337 33.35 -29.61 7.71
C GLY A 337 32.30 -29.25 8.79
N GLY A 338 31.09 -28.84 8.39
CA GLY A 338 30.00 -28.48 9.30
C GLY A 338 29.13 -29.65 9.73
N ILE A 339 28.45 -29.49 10.87
CA ILE A 339 27.55 -30.48 11.47
C ILE A 339 26.17 -29.85 11.67
N VAL A 340 25.10 -30.48 11.18
CA VAL A 340 23.71 -30.01 11.28
C VAL A 340 22.84 -31.17 11.76
N ARG A 341 22.45 -31.19 13.03
CA ARG A 341 21.80 -32.38 13.63
C ARG A 341 20.79 -32.13 14.74
N ASN A 342 19.91 -33.10 15.01
CA ASN A 342 18.96 -33.08 16.14
C ASN A 342 18.00 -31.87 16.14
N ASN A 343 17.91 -31.11 15.03
CA ASN A 343 17.02 -29.96 14.93
C ASN A 343 15.59 -30.44 14.64
N ARG A 344 14.59 -29.72 15.15
CA ARG A 344 13.17 -30.12 15.07
C ARG A 344 12.36 -29.11 14.28
N LEU A 345 11.62 -29.58 13.28
CA LEU A 345 10.91 -28.74 12.31
C LEU A 345 9.41 -29.03 12.32
N THR A 346 8.56 -28.00 12.36
CA THR A 346 7.09 -28.14 12.36
C THR A 346 6.43 -26.93 11.69
N GLY A 347 5.15 -27.01 11.29
CA GLY A 347 4.52 -25.96 10.47
C GLY A 347 4.74 -26.11 8.96
N ALA A 348 4.41 -25.08 8.18
CA ALA A 348 4.50 -25.09 6.72
C ALA A 348 5.87 -24.65 6.17
N PHE A 349 6.43 -25.47 5.29
CA PHE A 349 7.72 -25.24 4.60
C PHE A 349 7.60 -25.38 3.09
N GLY A 350 8.57 -24.86 2.35
CA GLY A 350 8.89 -25.40 1.01
C GLY A 350 9.63 -26.73 1.15
N TRP A 351 10.83 -26.67 1.72
CA TRP A 351 11.64 -27.84 2.08
C TRP A 351 11.99 -27.81 3.56
N GLY A 352 11.93 -28.97 4.24
CA GLY A 352 12.34 -29.07 5.64
C GLY A 352 13.86 -28.93 5.79
N VAL A 353 14.61 -29.84 5.18
CA VAL A 353 16.08 -29.79 5.09
C VAL A 353 16.52 -29.94 3.64
N ALA A 354 17.30 -29.01 3.12
CA ALA A 354 17.85 -29.04 1.76
C ALA A 354 19.39 -29.04 1.79
N VAL A 355 20.02 -30.02 1.15
CA VAL A 355 21.48 -30.22 1.16
C VAL A 355 22.04 -30.28 -0.26
N SER A 356 22.83 -29.29 -0.66
CA SER A 356 23.59 -29.30 -1.92
C SER A 356 24.78 -28.34 -1.89
N GLY A 357 25.92 -28.75 -2.47
CA GLY A 357 27.13 -27.94 -2.48
C GLY A 357 27.97 -28.06 -1.19
N THR A 358 27.93 -29.20 -0.52
CA THR A 358 28.74 -29.49 0.68
C THR A 358 29.89 -30.46 0.41
N ARG A 359 30.91 -30.47 1.29
CA ARG A 359 31.93 -31.51 1.36
C ARG A 359 32.25 -31.87 2.81
N ASP A 360 32.43 -33.14 3.14
CA ASP A 360 32.80 -33.58 4.50
C ASP A 360 31.85 -33.06 5.62
N PHE A 361 30.58 -32.78 5.30
CA PHE A 361 29.56 -32.36 6.27
C PHE A 361 28.95 -33.58 6.98
N VAL A 362 28.26 -33.34 8.11
CA VAL A 362 27.39 -34.33 8.76
C VAL A 362 26.00 -33.73 8.92
N VAL A 363 24.98 -34.33 8.28
CA VAL A 363 23.58 -33.89 8.37
C VAL A 363 22.72 -35.07 8.84
N GLU A 364 22.48 -35.20 10.15
CA GLU A 364 21.86 -36.39 10.76
C GLU A 364 20.72 -36.03 11.74
N ASN A 365 19.77 -36.93 11.98
CA ASN A 365 18.76 -36.80 13.06
C ASN A 365 17.95 -35.48 13.08
N ASN A 366 17.84 -34.76 11.96
CA ASN A 366 16.94 -33.60 11.86
C ASN A 366 15.53 -34.12 11.59
N GLU A 367 14.58 -33.78 12.45
CA GLU A 367 13.25 -34.39 12.49
C GLU A 367 12.15 -33.41 12.07
N ILE A 368 11.23 -33.87 11.23
CA ILE A 368 9.93 -33.21 11.07
C ILE A 368 9.00 -33.75 12.17
N VAL A 369 8.42 -32.86 12.96
CA VAL A 369 7.65 -33.19 14.17
C VAL A 369 6.30 -32.48 14.20
N GLY A 370 5.35 -33.02 14.97
CA GLY A 370 4.01 -32.46 15.08
C GLY A 370 3.26 -32.49 13.74
N ASN A 371 2.52 -31.42 13.44
CA ASN A 371 1.84 -31.26 12.16
C ASN A 371 2.66 -30.32 11.25
N ALA A 372 3.01 -30.79 10.05
CA ALA A 372 3.86 -30.06 9.12
C ALA A 372 3.42 -30.33 7.68
N THR A 373 3.55 -29.33 6.82
CA THR A 373 3.23 -29.48 5.39
C THR A 373 4.36 -28.94 4.52
N PHE A 374 4.49 -29.52 3.33
CA PHE A 374 5.48 -29.13 2.34
C PHE A 374 4.73 -28.58 1.14
N ILE A 375 4.72 -27.25 1.04
CA ILE A 375 3.85 -26.47 0.18
C ILE A 375 4.63 -25.30 -0.43
N GLY A 376 4.38 -25.02 -1.70
CA GLY A 376 5.07 -23.98 -2.42
C GLY A 376 4.94 -24.17 -3.92
N PHE A 377 4.79 -23.05 -4.64
CA PHE A 377 4.65 -23.03 -6.08
C PHE A 377 5.75 -22.20 -6.72
N ARG A 378 6.00 -22.46 -8.00
CA ARG A 378 6.99 -21.75 -8.82
C ARG A 378 6.62 -20.26 -8.94
N GLY A 379 7.28 -19.41 -8.16
CA GLY A 379 7.04 -17.97 -8.15
C GLY A 379 7.47 -17.28 -9.46
N VAL A 380 7.04 -16.03 -9.64
CA VAL A 380 7.30 -15.23 -10.87
C VAL A 380 8.78 -14.98 -11.17
N ASN A 381 9.66 -15.16 -10.17
CA ASN A 381 11.11 -14.99 -10.29
C ASN A 381 11.86 -16.33 -10.52
N CYS A 382 11.15 -17.46 -10.61
CA CYS A 382 11.78 -18.76 -10.90
C CYS A 382 12.15 -18.90 -12.39
N SER A 383 13.41 -19.26 -12.64
CA SER A 383 13.91 -19.59 -13.98
C SER A 383 13.17 -20.77 -14.60
N ILE A 384 12.37 -20.53 -15.64
CA ILE A 384 11.51 -21.54 -16.29
C ILE A 384 12.26 -22.70 -16.96
N THR A 385 13.59 -22.58 -17.11
CA THR A 385 14.48 -23.59 -17.70
C THR A 385 15.14 -24.50 -16.67
N GLU A 386 15.16 -24.13 -15.39
CA GLU A 386 15.76 -24.92 -14.31
C GLU A 386 14.75 -25.91 -13.72
N ALA A 387 15.19 -27.15 -13.49
CA ALA A 387 14.42 -28.11 -12.71
C ALA A 387 14.31 -27.60 -11.27
N LEU A 388 13.08 -27.37 -10.82
CA LEU A 388 12.76 -27.01 -9.44
C LEU A 388 12.05 -28.23 -8.82
N PRO A 389 12.54 -28.76 -7.68
CA PRO A 389 11.91 -29.89 -6.99
C PRO A 389 10.46 -29.60 -6.58
N SER A 390 9.72 -30.66 -6.26
CA SER A 390 8.52 -30.52 -5.44
C SER A 390 8.90 -30.15 -4.00
N PRO A 391 8.07 -29.39 -3.27
CA PRO A 391 8.16 -29.26 -1.82
C PRO A 391 8.20 -30.63 -1.11
N GLU A 392 9.17 -30.86 -0.23
CA GLU A 392 9.33 -32.15 0.47
C GLU A 392 10.11 -32.01 1.82
N PRO A 393 9.93 -32.93 2.79
CA PRO A 393 10.55 -32.81 4.12
C PRO A 393 12.07 -32.81 4.11
N PHE A 394 12.67 -33.56 3.20
CA PHE A 394 14.12 -33.74 3.08
C PHE A 394 14.47 -33.75 1.60
N LEU A 395 15.51 -33.03 1.22
CA LEU A 395 16.06 -33.01 -0.14
C LEU A 395 17.59 -33.02 -0.07
N TYR A 396 18.21 -33.80 -0.95
CA TYR A 396 19.65 -33.91 -1.10
C TYR A 396 20.01 -33.94 -2.58
N ASP A 397 21.13 -33.34 -2.96
CA ASP A 397 21.68 -33.36 -4.32
C ASP A 397 23.08 -33.99 -4.33
N SER A 398 23.21 -35.18 -4.91
CA SER A 398 24.50 -35.86 -5.06
C SER A 398 25.42 -35.21 -6.09
N ASN A 399 24.87 -34.44 -7.04
CA ASN A 399 25.66 -33.72 -8.04
C ASN A 399 26.36 -32.53 -7.39
N GLY A 400 27.56 -32.75 -6.84
CA GLY A 400 28.31 -31.72 -6.13
C GLY A 400 28.04 -31.69 -4.62
N THR A 401 27.77 -32.84 -4.03
CA THR A 401 27.94 -33.06 -2.59
C THR A 401 28.92 -34.21 -2.37
N ASP A 402 30.06 -33.91 -1.73
CA ASP A 402 31.26 -34.73 -1.78
C ASP A 402 31.61 -35.28 -0.37
N SER A 403 31.54 -36.59 -0.13
CA SER A 403 31.86 -37.21 1.18
C SER A 403 30.99 -36.79 2.39
N THR A 404 29.92 -36.02 2.20
CA THR A 404 28.99 -35.62 3.26
C THR A 404 28.16 -36.81 3.75
N ALA A 405 28.01 -36.97 5.06
CA ALA A 405 27.19 -38.01 5.69
C ALA A 405 25.72 -37.56 5.79
N ILE A 406 24.81 -38.35 5.21
CA ILE A 406 23.36 -38.07 5.14
C ILE A 406 22.56 -39.39 5.33
N PRO A 407 21.45 -39.39 6.08
CA PRO A 407 20.55 -40.54 6.19
C PRO A 407 20.03 -41.05 4.84
N SER A 408 19.94 -42.37 4.69
CA SER A 408 19.52 -43.05 3.46
C SER A 408 18.04 -42.88 3.08
N ASN A 409 17.29 -42.06 3.82
CA ASN A 409 15.91 -41.69 3.55
C ASN A 409 15.76 -40.28 2.96
N TYR A 410 16.86 -39.57 2.72
CA TYR A 410 16.85 -38.31 1.96
C TYR A 410 16.83 -38.66 0.47
N PRO A 411 15.85 -38.18 -0.32
CA PRO A 411 15.82 -38.42 -1.76
C PRO A 411 16.97 -37.67 -2.45
N ASP A 412 17.65 -38.35 -3.39
CA ASP A 412 18.64 -37.74 -4.28
C ASP A 412 17.93 -37.06 -5.45
N VAL A 413 17.85 -35.74 -5.39
CA VAL A 413 17.17 -34.85 -6.31
C VAL A 413 18.18 -33.83 -6.83
N ARG A 414 18.59 -34.03 -8.09
CA ARG A 414 19.46 -33.11 -8.81
C ARG A 414 18.90 -31.69 -8.80
N LEU A 415 19.70 -30.72 -8.35
CA LEU A 415 19.41 -29.30 -8.49
C LEU A 415 20.11 -28.73 -9.74
N ASP A 416 19.35 -27.99 -10.54
CA ASP A 416 19.88 -27.16 -11.64
C ASP A 416 19.94 -25.67 -11.28
N GLY A 417 19.44 -25.27 -10.09
CA GLY A 417 19.30 -23.87 -9.67
C GLY A 417 19.06 -23.70 -8.16
N ALA A 418 18.82 -22.46 -7.73
CA ALA A 418 18.59 -22.11 -6.32
C ALA A 418 17.11 -22.23 -5.90
N LEU A 419 16.85 -22.65 -4.65
CA LEU A 419 15.51 -22.96 -4.14
C LEU A 419 14.70 -21.73 -3.67
N LEU A 420 15.32 -20.55 -3.63
CA LEU A 420 14.75 -19.30 -3.09
C LEU A 420 13.47 -18.79 -3.79
N CYS A 421 13.20 -19.25 -5.01
CA CYS A 421 12.26 -18.60 -5.92
C CYS A 421 10.79 -19.00 -5.71
N ILE A 422 10.48 -20.00 -4.89
CA ILE A 422 9.08 -20.41 -4.61
C ILE A 422 8.28 -19.31 -3.90
N THR A 423 6.96 -19.39 -4.02
CA THR A 423 5.97 -18.62 -3.25
C THR A 423 4.97 -19.56 -2.59
N SER A 424 4.28 -19.08 -1.57
CA SER A 424 3.15 -19.77 -0.92
C SER A 424 1.99 -20.08 -1.89
N PRO A 425 1.10 -21.04 -1.54
CA PRO A 425 -0.09 -21.36 -2.32
C PRO A 425 -1.07 -20.19 -2.53
N ASP A 426 -1.65 -20.14 -3.73
CA ASP A 426 -2.81 -19.31 -4.07
C ASP A 426 -4.11 -20.10 -3.77
N GLY A 427 -4.77 -19.80 -2.65
CA GLY A 427 -5.88 -20.60 -2.09
C GLY A 427 -5.42 -21.46 -0.90
N GLY A 428 -6.35 -21.97 -0.10
CA GLY A 428 -6.05 -22.59 1.21
C GLY A 428 -6.42 -24.07 1.35
N ASP A 429 -6.51 -24.51 2.61
CA ASP A 429 -6.45 -25.91 3.05
C ASP A 429 -5.10 -26.59 2.76
N TYR A 430 -4.01 -25.84 2.96
CA TYR A 430 -2.61 -26.28 2.74
C TYR A 430 -1.69 -26.11 3.95
N TRP A 431 -1.99 -25.19 4.87
CA TRP A 431 -1.18 -25.00 6.09
C TRP A 431 -1.59 -26.02 7.14
N PRO A 432 -0.65 -26.56 7.94
CA PRO A 432 -1.01 -27.46 9.04
C PRO A 432 -1.85 -26.70 10.07
N ARG A 433 -2.86 -27.35 10.65
CA ARG A 433 -3.49 -26.86 11.88
C ARG A 433 -2.57 -27.16 13.06
N GLY A 434 -2.28 -26.11 13.83
CA GLY A 434 -1.44 -26.14 15.03
C GLY A 434 -1.49 -24.77 15.70
N GLY A 435 -1.36 -24.74 17.02
CA GLY A 435 -1.35 -23.49 17.80
C GLY A 435 0.03 -22.83 17.82
N SER A 436 0.06 -21.55 18.23
CA SER A 436 1.32 -20.86 18.54
C SER A 436 2.13 -21.63 19.60
N PRO A 437 3.44 -21.38 19.76
CA PRO A 437 4.23 -22.07 20.79
C PRO A 437 3.84 -21.62 22.22
N TYR A 438 2.93 -20.66 22.29
CA TYR A 438 2.12 -20.26 23.41
C TYR A 438 0.74 -20.92 23.14
N GLY A 439 0.40 -21.97 23.89
CA GLY A 439 -0.87 -22.69 23.69
C GLY A 439 -2.07 -21.75 23.83
N ASN A 440 -3.17 -22.05 23.13
CA ASN A 440 -4.42 -21.30 23.29
C ASN A 440 -5.01 -21.63 24.68
N PRO A 441 -5.12 -20.68 25.64
CA PRO A 441 -5.52 -21.02 27.01
C PRO A 441 -6.99 -21.44 27.16
N ASP A 442 -7.85 -21.09 26.21
CA ASP A 442 -9.29 -21.33 26.27
C ASP A 442 -9.68 -22.76 25.84
N LYS A 443 -9.29 -23.75 26.67
CA LYS A 443 -10.03 -24.99 27.05
C LYS A 443 -9.09 -26.06 27.64
N ASP A 444 -8.93 -26.07 28.97
CA ASP A 444 -9.07 -27.29 29.81
C ASP A 444 -8.83 -26.96 31.31
N GLU A 445 -9.77 -26.25 31.93
CA GLU A 445 -9.92 -26.24 33.41
C GLU A 445 -11.40 -26.42 33.80
N THR A 446 -11.83 -27.68 33.87
CA THR A 446 -12.92 -28.10 34.76
C THR A 446 -12.58 -29.45 35.38
N ASP A 447 -12.71 -29.52 36.71
CA ASP A 447 -12.82 -30.73 37.53
C ASP A 447 -11.58 -31.63 37.66
N ALA A 448 -10.60 -31.14 38.43
CA ALA A 448 -9.49 -31.93 38.99
C ALA A 448 -9.27 -31.75 40.50
N GLU A 449 -10.34 -31.52 41.29
CA GLU A 449 -10.28 -31.76 42.75
C GLU A 449 -10.52 -33.26 43.05
N GLY A 450 -9.60 -33.88 43.77
CA GLY A 450 -9.71 -35.29 44.15
C GLY A 450 -9.50 -35.53 45.64
N GLU A 451 -10.52 -36.06 46.32
CA GLU A 451 -10.36 -36.67 47.65
C GLU A 451 -10.89 -38.11 47.70
N GLY A 452 -10.05 -38.97 48.30
CA GLY A 452 -10.30 -40.27 48.93
C GLY A 452 -11.60 -41.07 48.67
N GLY A 453 -11.47 -42.24 48.05
CA GLY A 453 -12.57 -43.21 47.96
C GLY A 453 -12.18 -44.61 47.47
N SER A 454 -11.41 -45.38 48.24
CA SER A 454 -11.08 -46.77 47.87
C SER A 454 -12.27 -47.73 48.03
N THR A 455 -12.62 -48.50 47.00
CA THR A 455 -13.15 -49.87 47.18
C THR A 455 -13.00 -50.74 45.93
N SER A 456 -12.89 -52.05 46.15
CA SER A 456 -12.81 -53.12 45.15
C SER A 456 -14.08 -53.22 44.28
N SER A 457 -14.05 -53.77 43.06
CA SER A 457 -13.78 -55.20 42.80
C SER A 457 -13.73 -55.57 41.30
N HIS A 458 -13.65 -56.88 41.00
CA HIS A 458 -13.21 -57.47 39.72
C HIS A 458 -14.26 -57.61 38.59
N HIS A 459 -13.73 -57.63 37.34
CA HIS A 459 -14.17 -58.38 36.14
C HIS A 459 -15.58 -58.15 35.54
N GLY A 460 -15.68 -58.18 34.19
CA GLY A 460 -16.98 -58.29 33.51
C GLY A 460 -17.02 -58.08 31.99
N SER A 461 -16.35 -58.92 31.21
CA SER A 461 -16.30 -58.89 29.73
C SER A 461 -17.66 -58.74 29.00
N SER A 462 -17.70 -57.84 28.00
CA SER A 462 -18.36 -57.98 26.66
C SER A 462 -19.90 -57.97 26.47
N THR A 463 -20.29 -57.61 25.23
CA THR A 463 -21.47 -58.08 24.46
C THR A 463 -22.76 -57.22 24.39
N SER A 464 -22.64 -56.08 23.69
CA SER A 464 -23.50 -55.72 22.52
C SER A 464 -24.90 -55.07 22.68
N ARG A 465 -25.32 -54.50 21.53
CA ARG A 465 -26.70 -54.17 21.08
C ARG A 465 -27.44 -52.94 21.65
N ARG A 466 -27.46 -51.90 20.81
CA ARG A 466 -28.67 -51.32 20.18
C ARG A 466 -29.97 -51.33 21.01
N LEU A 467 -30.41 -50.13 21.44
CA LEU A 467 -31.59 -49.45 20.87
C LEU A 467 -31.56 -47.96 21.27
N GLY A 468 -32.28 -47.08 20.55
CA GLY A 468 -32.29 -45.64 20.85
C GLY A 468 -32.49 -44.70 19.65
N LEU A 469 -32.84 -45.21 18.46
CA LEU A 469 -33.13 -44.36 17.31
C LEU A 469 -34.53 -43.73 17.47
N GLY A 470 -34.59 -42.44 17.81
CA GLY A 470 -35.84 -41.68 17.89
C GLY A 470 -35.89 -40.66 19.02
N LEU A 471 -35.23 -39.52 18.83
CA LEU A 471 -35.55 -38.22 19.48
C LEU A 471 -34.65 -37.07 18.97
N GLY A 472 -33.46 -37.35 18.42
CA GLY A 472 -32.51 -36.32 17.97
C GLY A 472 -32.91 -35.50 16.73
N ILE A 473 -33.97 -35.89 16.01
CA ILE A 473 -34.33 -35.30 14.69
C ILE A 473 -34.92 -33.89 14.82
N THR A 474 -35.55 -33.53 15.95
CA THR A 474 -36.20 -32.22 16.11
C THR A 474 -35.29 -31.12 16.66
N PHE A 475 -34.17 -31.45 17.32
CA PHE A 475 -33.20 -30.45 17.82
C PHE A 475 -31.99 -30.27 16.90
N GLY A 476 -31.51 -31.33 16.23
CA GLY A 476 -30.37 -31.24 15.30
C GLY A 476 -30.60 -30.29 14.13
N ILE A 477 -31.86 -30.10 13.71
CA ILE A 477 -32.23 -29.19 12.62
C ILE A 477 -32.02 -27.72 13.00
N LEU A 478 -32.18 -27.33 14.27
CA LEU A 478 -31.99 -25.92 14.68
C LEU A 478 -30.51 -25.55 14.81
N ALA A 479 -29.68 -26.47 15.30
CA ALA A 479 -28.23 -26.25 15.46
C ALA A 479 -27.49 -26.10 14.13
N ALA A 480 -27.97 -26.76 13.06
CA ALA A 480 -27.38 -26.67 11.72
C ALA A 480 -27.60 -25.32 11.01
N PHE A 481 -28.49 -24.45 11.53
CA PHE A 481 -28.82 -23.15 10.92
C PHE A 481 -28.00 -21.95 11.47
N VAL A 482 -27.03 -22.18 12.36
CA VAL A 482 -26.11 -21.13 12.84
C VAL A 482 -24.64 -21.51 12.56
N VAL A 483 -24.37 -21.93 11.33
CA VAL A 483 -23.06 -21.68 10.73
C VAL A 483 -22.93 -20.15 10.61
N ALA A 484 -21.95 -19.55 11.30
CA ALA A 484 -21.82 -18.10 11.37
C ALA A 484 -21.31 -17.50 10.05
N TRP A 485 -22.21 -17.33 9.09
CA TRP A 485 -22.01 -16.50 7.88
C TRP A 485 -21.67 -15.06 8.30
N TYR A 486 -20.37 -14.75 8.34
CA TYR A 486 -19.89 -13.38 8.35
C TYR A 486 -19.91 -12.82 6.93
N LEU A 487 -20.13 -11.50 6.79
CA LEU A 487 -20.13 -10.83 5.50
C LEU A 487 -18.69 -10.42 5.15
N GLY A 488 -18.15 -10.90 4.03
CA GLY A 488 -16.84 -10.52 3.52
C GLY A 488 -15.99 -11.68 3.01
N VAL A 489 -14.79 -11.36 2.51
CA VAL A 489 -13.80 -12.36 2.05
C VAL A 489 -12.84 -12.86 3.14
N THR A 490 -12.97 -12.34 4.37
CA THR A 490 -12.21 -12.76 5.56
C THR A 490 -13.12 -12.66 6.78
N PRO A 491 -12.81 -13.38 7.88
CA PRO A 491 -13.42 -13.13 9.18
C PRO A 491 -13.33 -11.65 9.62
N PRO A 492 -14.21 -11.20 10.53
CA PRO A 492 -14.10 -9.89 11.16
C PRO A 492 -12.88 -9.81 12.09
N ILE A 493 -12.21 -8.66 12.15
CA ILE A 493 -11.06 -8.41 13.02
C ILE A 493 -11.50 -8.30 14.48
N ALA A 494 -12.66 -7.68 14.74
CA ALA A 494 -13.26 -7.68 16.06
C ALA A 494 -14.79 -7.58 16.00
N THR A 495 -15.46 -8.40 16.82
CA THR A 495 -16.92 -8.41 17.01
C THR A 495 -17.37 -7.67 18.27
N THR A 496 -16.46 -7.00 18.97
CA THR A 496 -16.77 -6.13 20.12
C THR A 496 -17.61 -4.92 19.69
N GLY A 497 -18.61 -4.57 20.51
CA GLY A 497 -19.33 -3.30 20.37
C GLY A 497 -18.45 -2.07 20.66
N PRO A 498 -18.94 -0.85 20.37
CA PRO A 498 -18.19 0.38 20.61
C PRO A 498 -17.98 0.66 22.10
N SER A 499 -16.93 1.41 22.42
CA SER A 499 -16.76 2.02 23.74
C SER A 499 -17.65 3.25 23.92
N LYS A 500 -17.93 3.65 25.17
CA LYS A 500 -18.66 4.89 25.50
C LYS A 500 -18.04 6.17 24.94
N MET A 501 -16.75 6.15 24.61
CA MET A 501 -16.08 7.27 23.94
C MET A 501 -16.41 7.31 22.45
N GLU A 502 -16.41 6.15 21.77
CA GLU A 502 -16.82 6.00 20.38
C GLU A 502 -18.34 6.23 20.18
N GLU A 503 -19.18 5.88 21.16
CA GLU A 503 -20.61 6.22 21.20
C GLU A 503 -20.83 7.74 21.16
N ALA A 504 -20.23 8.48 22.11
CA ALA A 504 -20.36 9.93 22.14
C ALA A 504 -19.70 10.60 20.93
N ALA A 505 -18.57 10.09 20.43
CA ALA A 505 -17.95 10.56 19.19
C ALA A 505 -18.87 10.37 17.97
N THR A 506 -19.75 9.35 17.98
CA THR A 506 -20.78 9.15 16.94
C THR A 506 -21.90 10.19 17.06
N GLU A 507 -22.36 10.52 18.27
CA GLU A 507 -23.30 11.63 18.42
C GLU A 507 -22.73 12.95 17.89
N ASP A 508 -21.48 13.25 18.22
CA ASP A 508 -20.82 14.49 17.83
C ASP A 508 -20.53 14.53 16.32
N LEU A 509 -20.21 13.38 15.71
CA LEU A 509 -20.15 13.23 14.25
C LEU A 509 -21.51 13.56 13.62
N MET A 510 -22.59 13.01 14.16
CA MET A 510 -23.94 13.18 13.62
C MET A 510 -24.53 14.57 13.87
N LYS A 511 -24.03 15.31 14.88
CA LYS A 511 -24.27 16.75 15.02
C LYS A 511 -23.55 17.52 13.91
N GLU A 512 -22.26 17.25 13.70
CA GLU A 512 -21.46 17.98 12.72
C GLU A 512 -21.86 17.71 11.26
N LEU A 513 -22.22 16.47 10.90
CA LEU A 513 -22.74 16.17 9.56
C LEU A 513 -24.05 16.94 9.25
N ARG A 514 -24.85 17.29 10.26
CA ARG A 514 -26.02 18.18 10.09
C ARG A 514 -25.60 19.65 9.97
N ASN A 515 -24.65 20.12 10.78
CA ASN A 515 -24.08 21.47 10.66
C ASN A 515 -23.51 21.74 9.25
N GLN A 516 -22.87 20.73 8.67
CA GLN A 516 -22.27 20.78 7.33
C GLN A 516 -23.29 20.57 6.18
N GLY A 517 -24.60 20.51 6.47
CA GLY A 517 -25.68 20.41 5.47
C GLY A 517 -25.76 19.06 4.76
N ASN A 518 -25.19 17.98 5.32
CA ASN A 518 -25.03 16.70 4.64
C ASN A 518 -26.26 15.76 4.72
N PHE A 519 -27.46 16.33 4.94
CA PHE A 519 -28.75 15.63 4.93
C PHE A 519 -29.76 16.50 4.17
N GLU A 520 -30.61 15.89 3.35
CA GLU A 520 -31.67 16.62 2.63
C GLU A 520 -32.85 16.97 3.55
N SER A 521 -33.67 17.94 3.14
CA SER A 521 -34.93 18.25 3.84
C SER A 521 -35.99 17.18 3.54
N GLU A 522 -37.04 17.10 4.37
CA GLU A 522 -38.17 16.23 4.04
C GLU A 522 -38.88 16.67 2.75
N GLU A 523 -38.90 17.98 2.50
CA GLU A 523 -39.47 18.61 1.31
C GLU A 523 -38.73 18.19 0.04
N ASP A 524 -37.39 18.24 0.05
CA ASP A 524 -36.55 17.74 -1.04
C ASP A 524 -36.77 16.23 -1.24
N SER A 525 -36.82 15.45 -0.15
CA SER A 525 -36.98 14.00 -0.22
C SER A 525 -38.32 13.60 -0.83
N LYS A 526 -39.40 14.31 -0.49
CA LYS A 526 -40.75 14.16 -1.08
C LYS A 526 -40.72 14.55 -2.57
N LEU A 527 -40.12 15.68 -2.92
CA LEU A 527 -39.97 16.12 -4.32
C LEU A 527 -39.22 15.09 -5.18
N ARG A 528 -38.14 14.48 -4.65
CA ARG A 528 -37.43 13.39 -5.35
C ARG A 528 -38.32 12.17 -5.60
N GLN A 529 -39.18 11.81 -4.64
CA GLN A 529 -40.14 10.69 -4.80
C GLN A 529 -41.23 11.02 -5.82
N GLU A 530 -41.77 12.25 -5.82
CA GLU A 530 -42.74 12.73 -6.81
C GLU A 530 -42.15 12.70 -8.24
N VAL A 531 -40.92 13.21 -8.41
CA VAL A 531 -40.21 13.18 -9.70
C VAL A 531 -39.96 11.74 -10.18
N LEU A 532 -39.57 10.83 -9.29
CA LEU A 532 -39.41 9.41 -9.64
C LEU A 532 -40.74 8.76 -10.06
N GLY A 533 -41.85 9.14 -9.43
CA GLY A 533 -43.20 8.73 -9.86
C GLY A 533 -43.53 9.19 -11.28
N ILE A 534 -43.33 10.48 -11.56
CA ILE A 534 -43.56 11.09 -12.89
C ILE A 534 -42.69 10.41 -13.97
N VAL A 535 -41.40 10.18 -13.67
CA VAL A 535 -40.48 9.50 -14.60
C VAL A 535 -40.89 8.04 -14.82
N HIS A 536 -41.41 7.34 -13.80
CA HIS A 536 -41.91 5.97 -13.97
C HIS A 536 -43.15 5.91 -14.88
N GLU A 537 -44.12 6.80 -14.70
CA GLU A 537 -45.30 6.91 -15.58
C GLU A 537 -44.89 7.25 -17.02
N LEU A 538 -43.93 8.16 -17.19
CA LEU A 538 -43.40 8.55 -18.50
C LEU A 538 -42.71 7.37 -19.22
N VAL A 539 -42.01 6.51 -18.48
CA VAL A 539 -41.41 5.27 -19.01
C VAL A 539 -42.49 4.26 -19.44
N GLN A 540 -43.56 4.08 -18.66
CA GLN A 540 -44.66 3.19 -19.05
C GLN A 540 -45.38 3.69 -20.32
N GLU A 541 -45.65 4.99 -20.42
CA GLU A 541 -46.26 5.57 -21.63
C GLU A 541 -45.33 5.50 -22.84
N PHE A 542 -44.02 5.64 -22.65
CA PHE A 542 -43.02 5.43 -23.69
C PHE A 542 -43.04 3.98 -24.21
N VAL A 543 -42.97 2.99 -23.32
CA VAL A 543 -43.08 1.56 -23.69
C VAL A 543 -44.41 1.29 -24.41
N ARG A 544 -45.53 1.85 -23.94
CA ARG A 544 -46.84 1.68 -24.59
C ARG A 544 -46.86 2.28 -26.00
N LYS A 545 -46.36 3.50 -26.21
CA LYS A 545 -46.26 4.16 -27.54
C LYS A 545 -45.45 3.32 -28.53
N VAL A 546 -44.30 2.79 -28.11
CA VAL A 546 -43.44 1.97 -28.97
C VAL A 546 -44.06 0.59 -29.24
N SER A 547 -44.71 -0.01 -28.24
CA SER A 547 -45.47 -1.26 -28.40
C SER A 547 -46.58 -1.14 -29.46
N LEU A 548 -47.33 -0.04 -29.45
CA LEU A 548 -48.35 0.25 -30.46
C LEU A 548 -47.73 0.49 -31.85
N ARG A 549 -46.60 1.22 -31.93
CA ARG A 549 -45.83 1.41 -33.16
C ARG A 549 -45.33 0.07 -33.74
N ALA A 550 -45.00 -0.89 -32.89
CA ALA A 550 -44.63 -2.26 -33.25
C ALA A 550 -45.83 -3.18 -33.60
N GLY A 551 -47.06 -2.65 -33.63
CA GLY A 551 -48.26 -3.38 -34.05
C GLY A 551 -48.91 -4.25 -32.96
N MET A 552 -48.55 -4.06 -31.69
CA MET A 552 -49.19 -4.76 -30.56
C MET A 552 -50.60 -4.19 -30.29
N SER A 553 -51.50 -5.00 -29.76
CA SER A 553 -52.82 -4.51 -29.32
C SER A 553 -52.70 -3.61 -28.09
N GLU A 554 -53.67 -2.70 -27.85
CA GLU A 554 -53.66 -1.81 -26.69
C GLU A 554 -53.51 -2.55 -25.34
N GLN A 555 -54.12 -3.74 -25.23
CA GLN A 555 -53.99 -4.60 -24.06
C GLN A 555 -52.55 -5.14 -23.91
N ALA A 556 -51.95 -5.63 -25.00
CA ALA A 556 -50.57 -6.13 -24.98
C ALA A 556 -49.53 -5.00 -24.81
N ALA A 557 -49.80 -3.81 -25.37
CA ALA A 557 -48.99 -2.61 -25.20
C ALA A 557 -49.02 -2.08 -23.77
N LYS A 558 -50.17 -2.19 -23.06
CA LYS A 558 -50.26 -1.87 -21.64
C LYS A 558 -49.61 -2.93 -20.74
N MET A 559 -49.72 -4.22 -21.10
CA MET A 559 -49.03 -5.31 -20.40
C MET A 559 -47.52 -5.39 -20.70
N ALA A 560 -46.99 -4.58 -21.62
CA ALA A 560 -45.56 -4.48 -21.85
C ALA A 560 -44.81 -3.73 -20.71
N GLY A 561 -45.52 -2.99 -19.86
CA GLY A 561 -44.97 -2.42 -18.62
C GLY A 561 -43.86 -1.40 -18.85
N GLY A 562 -42.66 -1.72 -18.34
CA GLY A 562 -41.53 -0.80 -18.22
C GLY A 562 -41.33 -0.33 -16.77
N LYS A 563 -40.07 -0.31 -16.30
CA LYS A 563 -39.74 -0.14 -14.88
C LYS A 563 -38.49 0.73 -14.72
N ILE A 564 -38.44 1.51 -13.65
CA ILE A 564 -37.23 2.26 -13.26
C ILE A 564 -36.62 1.67 -11.98
N PHE A 565 -35.30 1.74 -11.89
CA PHE A 565 -34.53 1.34 -10.70
C PHE A 565 -33.51 2.43 -10.37
N THR A 566 -33.51 2.93 -9.15
CA THR A 566 -32.48 3.88 -8.70
C THR A 566 -31.20 3.16 -8.29
N PHE A 567 -30.05 3.83 -8.42
CA PHE A 567 -28.76 3.33 -7.96
C PHE A 567 -27.92 4.44 -7.29
N GLY A 568 -26.62 4.20 -7.09
CA GLY A 568 -25.66 5.19 -6.62
C GLY A 568 -26.03 5.88 -5.29
N SER A 569 -25.75 7.18 -5.19
CA SER A 569 -25.84 7.93 -3.91
C SER A 569 -27.24 7.86 -3.28
N TYR A 570 -28.27 8.03 -4.10
CA TYR A 570 -29.67 8.06 -3.67
C TYR A 570 -30.14 6.70 -3.16
N ARG A 571 -29.89 5.63 -3.93
CA ARG A 571 -30.28 4.26 -3.56
C ARG A 571 -29.53 3.72 -2.34
N LEU A 572 -28.27 4.12 -2.12
CA LEU A 572 -27.53 3.82 -0.89
C LEU A 572 -28.12 4.54 0.34
N GLY A 573 -28.83 5.66 0.15
CA GLY A 573 -29.27 6.54 1.24
C GLY A 573 -28.14 7.45 1.78
N VAL A 574 -27.18 7.83 0.93
CA VAL A 574 -26.02 8.70 1.27
C VAL A 574 -25.88 9.90 0.33
N HIS A 575 -26.97 10.32 -0.28
CA HIS A 575 -27.14 11.58 -0.99
C HIS A 575 -27.41 12.73 0.00
N GLY A 576 -27.07 13.95 -0.43
CA GLY A 576 -27.40 15.19 0.29
C GLY A 576 -28.17 16.17 -0.60
N PRO A 577 -28.35 17.42 -0.15
CA PRO A 577 -28.81 18.51 -1.00
C PRO A 577 -27.97 18.61 -2.28
N GLY A 578 -28.59 18.98 -3.40
CA GLY A 578 -27.91 19.11 -4.70
C GLY A 578 -27.44 17.80 -5.35
N SER A 579 -27.50 16.63 -4.68
CA SER A 579 -27.13 15.35 -5.29
C SER A 579 -28.10 14.95 -6.42
N ASP A 580 -27.58 14.24 -7.40
CA ASP A 580 -28.29 13.58 -8.51
C ASP A 580 -29.14 12.37 -8.07
N ILE A 581 -29.92 11.82 -9.00
CA ILE A 581 -30.63 10.54 -8.85
C ILE A 581 -30.28 9.63 -10.02
N ASP A 582 -29.24 8.82 -9.84
CA ASP A 582 -28.89 7.72 -10.73
C ASP A 582 -30.10 6.82 -10.99
N THR A 583 -30.64 6.81 -12.22
CA THR A 583 -31.89 6.12 -12.57
C THR A 583 -31.72 5.27 -13.83
N LEU A 584 -31.85 3.95 -13.66
CA LEU A 584 -31.85 2.96 -14.74
C LEU A 584 -33.28 2.76 -15.25
N CYS A 585 -33.48 2.92 -16.56
CA CYS A 585 -34.72 2.56 -17.26
C CYS A 585 -34.60 1.14 -17.84
N VAL A 586 -35.58 0.28 -17.58
CA VAL A 586 -35.59 -1.13 -18.01
C VAL A 586 -36.86 -1.38 -18.83
N VAL A 587 -36.70 -1.68 -20.13
CA VAL A 587 -37.77 -1.77 -21.13
C VAL A 587 -37.73 -3.07 -21.97
N PRO A 588 -38.88 -3.56 -22.50
CA PRO A 588 -38.93 -4.83 -23.23
C PRO A 588 -38.27 -4.80 -24.62
N ARG A 589 -38.02 -6.00 -25.18
CA ARG A 589 -37.38 -6.28 -26.50
C ARG A 589 -37.62 -5.34 -27.65
N HIS A 590 -38.88 -4.98 -27.87
CA HIS A 590 -39.32 -4.22 -29.03
C HIS A 590 -39.15 -2.71 -28.82
N VAL A 591 -38.74 -2.29 -27.64
CA VAL A 591 -38.33 -0.92 -27.31
C VAL A 591 -36.81 -0.84 -27.42
N THR A 592 -36.31 -0.18 -28.46
CA THR A 592 -34.88 -0.08 -28.71
C THR A 592 -34.27 1.17 -28.07
N TYR A 593 -32.94 1.23 -28.02
CA TYR A 593 -32.24 2.46 -27.65
C TYR A 593 -32.50 3.61 -28.65
N THR A 594 -32.71 3.30 -29.93
CA THR A 594 -33.18 4.29 -30.92
C THR A 594 -34.52 4.88 -30.49
N ASP A 595 -35.48 4.07 -30.04
CA ASP A 595 -36.75 4.58 -29.51
C ASP A 595 -36.54 5.43 -28.24
N PHE A 596 -35.55 5.14 -27.39
CA PHE A 596 -35.24 5.97 -26.23
C PHE A 596 -34.84 7.40 -26.64
N PHE A 597 -33.95 7.56 -27.62
CA PHE A 597 -33.49 8.89 -28.06
C PHE A 597 -34.46 9.57 -29.04
N GLU A 598 -35.19 8.81 -29.86
CA GLU A 598 -36.16 9.36 -30.82
C GLU A 598 -37.59 9.52 -30.25
N THR A 599 -37.92 8.92 -29.11
CA THR A 599 -39.28 8.97 -28.51
C THR A 599 -39.28 9.31 -27.01
N PHE A 600 -38.37 8.79 -26.19
CA PHE A 600 -38.34 9.13 -24.75
C PHE A 600 -37.63 10.47 -24.48
N GLU A 601 -36.53 10.81 -25.15
CA GLU A 601 -35.86 12.12 -24.98
C GLU A 601 -36.78 13.31 -25.37
N PRO A 602 -37.56 13.27 -26.47
CA PRO A 602 -38.60 14.27 -26.72
C PRO A 602 -39.67 14.33 -25.62
N MET A 603 -40.11 13.17 -25.10
CA MET A 603 -41.08 13.13 -23.99
C MET A 603 -40.53 13.73 -22.69
N LEU A 604 -39.21 13.62 -22.44
CA LEU A 604 -38.54 14.32 -21.34
C LEU A 604 -38.46 15.84 -21.58
N LYS A 605 -38.23 16.29 -22.82
CA LYS A 605 -38.24 17.73 -23.19
C LYS A 605 -39.63 18.36 -23.11
N GLU A 606 -40.68 17.56 -23.31
CA GLU A 606 -42.08 17.96 -23.10
C GLU A 606 -42.53 17.85 -21.62
N MET A 607 -41.73 17.24 -20.73
CA MET A 607 -42.07 17.02 -19.34
C MET A 607 -42.07 18.34 -18.55
N LYS A 608 -43.24 18.72 -18.01
CA LYS A 608 -43.37 19.91 -17.16
C LYS A 608 -42.48 19.79 -15.92
N GLY A 609 -41.40 20.58 -15.89
CA GLY A 609 -40.41 20.59 -14.81
C GLY A 609 -39.00 20.21 -15.27
N ALA A 610 -38.83 19.67 -16.49
CA ALA A 610 -37.51 19.56 -17.10
C ALA A 610 -36.96 20.97 -17.44
N THR A 611 -35.74 21.25 -16.97
CA THR A 611 -35.00 22.48 -17.30
C THR A 611 -33.98 22.24 -18.42
N GLU A 612 -33.27 21.12 -18.36
CA GLU A 612 -32.24 20.73 -19.31
C GLU A 612 -32.38 19.23 -19.64
N VAL A 613 -32.24 18.88 -20.93
CA VAL A 613 -32.25 17.49 -21.40
C VAL A 613 -31.23 17.35 -22.54
N ALA A 614 -30.11 16.68 -22.27
CA ALA A 614 -29.03 16.45 -23.22
C ALA A 614 -28.79 14.95 -23.42
N GLY A 615 -29.16 14.42 -24.59
CA GLY A 615 -28.86 13.05 -24.96
C GLY A 615 -27.38 12.81 -25.26
N VAL A 616 -26.82 11.72 -24.71
CA VAL A 616 -25.49 11.18 -25.05
C VAL A 616 -25.66 9.77 -25.63
N PRO A 617 -25.86 9.62 -26.96
CA PRO A 617 -26.30 8.36 -27.56
C PRO A 617 -25.17 7.36 -27.88
N GLU A 618 -25.07 6.27 -27.11
CA GLU A 618 -24.12 5.16 -27.29
C GLU A 618 -24.66 3.74 -26.86
N ALA A 619 -25.32 3.01 -27.80
CA ALA A 619 -25.54 1.53 -27.87
C ALA A 619 -26.75 0.83 -27.17
N LEU A 620 -27.01 -0.46 -27.48
CA LEU A 620 -28.38 -0.96 -27.79
C LEU A 620 -28.67 -2.50 -27.58
N ASN A 621 -29.79 -2.84 -26.89
CA ASN A 621 -30.69 -4.05 -26.90
C ASN A 621 -30.66 -5.28 -25.90
N ARG A 622 -31.87 -5.51 -25.29
CA ARG A 622 -32.60 -6.74 -24.81
C ARG A 622 -32.03 -7.69 -23.73
N PRO A 623 -32.78 -7.91 -22.63
CA PRO A 623 -33.60 -9.14 -22.47
C PRO A 623 -35.09 -8.81 -22.20
N ASP A 624 -35.93 -9.83 -21.97
CA ASP A 624 -37.34 -9.64 -21.58
C ASP A 624 -37.51 -9.38 -20.07
N ILE A 625 -38.60 -8.72 -19.71
CA ILE A 625 -38.90 -8.28 -18.34
C ILE A 625 -40.17 -8.98 -17.83
N PRO A 626 -40.05 -9.87 -16.84
CA PRO A 626 -41.14 -10.23 -15.93
C PRO A 626 -41.48 -9.07 -15.00
N ASP A 627 -42.76 -8.93 -14.58
CA ASP A 627 -43.18 -7.89 -13.63
C ASP A 627 -42.42 -7.97 -12.28
N ASP A 628 -42.09 -9.21 -11.87
CA ASP A 628 -41.34 -9.57 -10.68
C ASP A 628 -39.80 -9.54 -10.84
N LEU A 629 -39.28 -8.99 -11.96
CA LEU A 629 -37.83 -8.93 -12.22
C LEU A 629 -37.04 -8.30 -11.08
N GLY A 630 -36.29 -9.15 -10.37
CA GLY A 630 -35.17 -8.79 -9.52
C GLY A 630 -33.87 -8.71 -10.32
N LEU A 631 -33.02 -7.73 -10.02
CA LEU A 631 -31.77 -7.49 -10.77
C LEU A 631 -30.60 -8.38 -10.31
N GLU A 632 -30.85 -9.28 -9.37
CA GLU A 632 -29.83 -10.04 -8.64
C GLU A 632 -29.34 -11.26 -9.41
N ASP A 633 -30.23 -12.02 -10.04
CA ASP A 633 -29.86 -13.28 -10.70
C ASP A 633 -28.95 -13.02 -11.92
N ASN A 634 -27.74 -13.57 -11.90
CA ASN A 634 -26.78 -13.48 -13.01
C ASN A 634 -27.36 -13.97 -14.35
N LYS A 635 -28.40 -14.82 -14.34
CA LYS A 635 -29.10 -15.29 -15.55
C LYS A 635 -29.71 -14.14 -16.38
N ILE A 636 -30.01 -12.98 -15.80
CA ILE A 636 -30.51 -11.81 -16.55
C ILE A 636 -29.45 -11.23 -17.52
N LEU A 637 -28.18 -11.59 -17.33
CA LEU A 637 -27.06 -11.16 -18.17
C LEU A 637 -26.81 -12.11 -19.35
N ALA A 638 -27.49 -13.26 -19.40
CA ALA A 638 -27.24 -14.28 -20.41
C ALA A 638 -27.71 -13.82 -21.80
N GLY A 639 -26.74 -13.60 -22.70
CA GLY A 639 -26.98 -13.09 -24.05
C GLY A 639 -27.00 -11.56 -24.18
N LEU A 640 -26.65 -10.83 -23.11
CA LEU A 640 -26.39 -9.38 -23.19
C LEU A 640 -25.09 -9.04 -23.93
N ASP A 641 -25.01 -7.82 -24.43
CA ASP A 641 -23.75 -7.18 -24.79
C ASP A 641 -23.08 -6.52 -23.55
N GLU A 642 -21.78 -6.26 -23.65
CA GLU A 642 -20.96 -5.70 -22.57
C GLU A 642 -21.43 -4.31 -22.10
N ARG A 643 -22.07 -3.51 -22.96
CA ARG A 643 -22.57 -2.17 -22.58
C ARG A 643 -23.89 -2.27 -21.82
N THR A 644 -24.82 -3.13 -22.23
CA THR A 644 -26.04 -3.37 -21.43
C THR A 644 -25.70 -3.99 -20.06
N VAL A 645 -24.70 -4.88 -19.98
CA VAL A 645 -24.19 -5.36 -18.68
C VAL A 645 -23.64 -4.21 -17.82
N ARG A 646 -22.85 -3.30 -18.41
CA ARG A 646 -22.35 -2.10 -17.69
C ARG A 646 -23.49 -1.21 -17.18
N SER A 647 -24.55 -1.02 -17.95
CA SER A 647 -25.76 -0.27 -17.53
C SER A 647 -26.49 -0.92 -16.35
N LEU A 648 -26.64 -2.25 -16.34
CA LEU A 648 -27.22 -2.98 -15.19
C LEU A 648 -26.29 -3.00 -13.97
N GLY A 649 -24.98 -2.88 -14.19
CA GLY A 649 -23.95 -2.93 -13.14
C GLY A 649 -24.14 -1.90 -12.03
N GLY A 650 -24.60 -0.69 -12.36
CA GLY A 650 -24.85 0.37 -11.36
C GLY A 650 -25.84 -0.05 -10.28
N SER A 651 -27.02 -0.53 -10.67
CA SER A 651 -28.06 -1.02 -9.75
C SER A 651 -27.66 -2.30 -9.03
N ARG A 652 -27.00 -3.24 -9.72
CA ARG A 652 -26.51 -4.50 -9.14
C ARG A 652 -25.49 -4.24 -8.02
N VAL A 653 -24.42 -3.50 -8.32
CA VAL A 653 -23.37 -3.17 -7.34
C VAL A 653 -23.92 -2.40 -6.15
N THR A 654 -24.88 -1.50 -6.39
CA THR A 654 -25.52 -0.74 -5.30
C THR A 654 -26.34 -1.64 -4.36
N ASN A 655 -27.13 -2.57 -4.90
CA ASN A 655 -27.88 -3.53 -4.08
C ASN A 655 -26.96 -4.50 -3.34
N ASP A 656 -25.88 -4.98 -3.98
CA ASP A 656 -24.97 -5.94 -3.37
C ASP A 656 -24.11 -5.32 -2.26
N ILE A 657 -23.68 -4.06 -2.40
CA ILE A 657 -23.06 -3.30 -1.28
C ILE A 657 -23.99 -3.26 -0.06
N LEU A 658 -25.29 -3.05 -0.26
CA LEU A 658 -26.28 -3.00 0.83
C LEU A 658 -26.59 -4.38 1.45
N ARG A 659 -26.31 -5.48 0.73
CA ARG A 659 -26.39 -6.87 1.25
C ARG A 659 -25.13 -7.27 2.01
N LEU A 660 -23.97 -6.76 1.57
CA LEU A 660 -22.64 -7.15 2.04
C LEU A 660 -22.15 -6.32 3.25
N VAL A 661 -23.01 -5.47 3.84
CA VAL A 661 -22.75 -4.75 5.10
C VAL A 661 -23.64 -5.25 6.24
N PRO A 662 -23.10 -5.48 7.44
CA PRO A 662 -23.86 -6.05 8.57
C PRO A 662 -24.85 -5.07 9.22
N ASN A 663 -24.59 -3.76 9.10
CA ASN A 663 -25.51 -2.71 9.54
C ASN A 663 -25.51 -1.58 8.50
N GLN A 664 -26.63 -1.41 7.80
CA GLN A 664 -26.74 -0.41 6.72
C GLN A 664 -26.71 1.04 7.21
N ASP A 665 -27.16 1.32 8.44
CA ASP A 665 -27.26 2.69 8.94
C ASP A 665 -25.90 3.18 9.49
N VAL A 666 -25.17 2.32 10.20
CA VAL A 666 -23.75 2.56 10.52
C VAL A 666 -22.94 2.77 9.24
N PHE A 667 -23.16 1.93 8.23
CA PHE A 667 -22.53 2.09 6.91
C PHE A 667 -22.89 3.44 6.25
N ARG A 668 -24.17 3.85 6.26
CA ARG A 668 -24.63 5.13 5.71
C ARG A 668 -23.97 6.32 6.39
N ASP A 669 -23.94 6.34 7.72
CA ASP A 669 -23.38 7.44 8.50
C ASP A 669 -21.86 7.54 8.33
N SER A 670 -21.15 6.40 8.36
CA SER A 670 -19.72 6.35 8.04
C SER A 670 -19.44 6.81 6.61
N LEU A 671 -20.24 6.40 5.64
CA LEU A 671 -20.05 6.80 4.24
C LEU A 671 -20.42 8.27 3.99
N ARG A 672 -21.41 8.84 4.69
CA ARG A 672 -21.69 10.28 4.69
C ARG A 672 -20.48 11.08 5.21
N CYS A 673 -19.82 10.60 6.26
CA CYS A 673 -18.57 11.17 6.76
C CYS A 673 -17.43 11.10 5.73
N ILE A 674 -17.13 9.90 5.21
CA ILE A 674 -16.03 9.69 4.26
C ILE A 674 -16.26 10.43 2.93
N LYS A 675 -17.50 10.50 2.41
CA LYS A 675 -17.83 11.31 1.22
C LYS A 675 -17.54 12.79 1.46
N LEU A 676 -18.05 13.37 2.55
CA LEU A 676 -17.82 14.78 2.90
C LEU A 676 -16.33 15.09 3.08
N TRP A 677 -15.60 14.22 3.78
CA TRP A 677 -14.14 14.33 3.92
C TRP A 677 -13.43 14.30 2.57
N ALA A 678 -13.67 13.28 1.73
CA ALA A 678 -13.01 13.13 0.44
C ALA A 678 -13.30 14.30 -0.52
N GLN A 679 -14.52 14.84 -0.50
CA GLN A 679 -14.89 16.06 -1.22
C GLN A 679 -14.15 17.29 -0.68
N ARG A 680 -14.16 17.51 0.65
CA ARG A 680 -13.48 18.64 1.30
C ARG A 680 -11.97 18.62 1.10
N ARG A 681 -11.35 17.43 1.06
CA ARG A 681 -9.91 17.22 0.84
C ARG A 681 -9.50 17.15 -0.65
N ALA A 682 -10.45 17.36 -1.57
CA ALA A 682 -10.22 17.36 -3.02
C ALA A 682 -9.66 16.03 -3.58
N ILE A 683 -10.19 14.90 -3.11
CA ILE A 683 -9.81 13.54 -3.55
C ILE A 683 -11.04 12.69 -3.99
N TYR A 684 -12.10 13.35 -4.46
CA TYR A 684 -13.34 12.73 -4.92
C TYR A 684 -13.57 13.05 -6.42
N SER A 685 -12.98 12.26 -7.32
CA SER A 685 -13.21 12.34 -8.78
C SER A 685 -12.54 11.16 -9.51
N ASN A 686 -13.34 10.25 -10.09
CA ASN A 686 -12.82 9.12 -10.88
C ASN A 686 -12.07 9.58 -12.14
N VAL A 687 -12.61 10.57 -12.85
CA VAL A 687 -12.06 11.08 -14.13
C VAL A 687 -10.64 11.65 -13.92
N ASN A 688 -10.43 12.39 -12.83
CA ASN A 688 -9.12 12.94 -12.48
C ASN A 688 -8.20 11.94 -11.74
N GLY A 689 -8.56 10.66 -11.69
CA GLY A 689 -7.72 9.58 -11.15
C GLY A 689 -7.75 9.42 -9.63
N PHE A 690 -8.74 9.98 -8.94
CA PHE A 690 -9.05 9.69 -7.55
C PHE A 690 -10.21 8.67 -7.45
N LEU A 691 -10.73 8.42 -6.24
CA LEU A 691 -11.87 7.53 -6.05
C LEU A 691 -13.21 8.23 -6.36
N GLY A 692 -14.09 7.53 -7.06
CA GLY A 692 -15.50 7.89 -7.21
C GLY A 692 -16.37 7.36 -6.08
N GLY A 693 -17.65 7.75 -6.05
CA GLY A 693 -18.58 7.43 -4.95
C GLY A 693 -18.74 5.94 -4.65
N VAL A 694 -18.82 5.08 -5.69
CA VAL A 694 -18.93 3.62 -5.51
C VAL A 694 -17.65 3.00 -4.91
N ALA A 695 -16.48 3.54 -5.24
CA ALA A 695 -15.21 3.06 -4.67
C ALA A 695 -15.10 3.43 -3.19
N TRP A 696 -15.46 4.67 -2.81
CA TRP A 696 -15.56 5.06 -1.40
C TRP A 696 -16.60 4.22 -0.64
N ALA A 697 -17.74 3.91 -1.25
CA ALA A 697 -18.75 3.02 -0.67
C ALA A 697 -18.18 1.61 -0.41
N MET A 698 -17.45 1.03 -1.36
CA MET A 698 -16.84 -0.29 -1.18
C MET A 698 -15.72 -0.30 -0.12
N LEU A 699 -14.94 0.79 0.02
CA LEU A 699 -13.99 0.89 1.13
C LEU A 699 -14.70 0.90 2.49
N VAL A 700 -15.71 1.75 2.68
CA VAL A 700 -16.45 1.83 3.96
C VAL A 700 -17.17 0.51 4.26
N ALA A 701 -17.81 -0.09 3.26
CA ALA A 701 -18.44 -1.41 3.39
C ALA A 701 -17.45 -2.48 3.87
N ARG A 702 -16.21 -2.48 3.34
CA ARG A 702 -15.17 -3.43 3.77
C ARG A 702 -14.76 -3.22 5.23
N ILE A 703 -14.74 -1.99 5.74
CA ILE A 703 -14.49 -1.75 7.17
C ILE A 703 -15.68 -2.20 8.03
N CYS A 704 -16.92 -2.00 7.58
CA CYS A 704 -18.11 -2.52 8.27
C CYS A 704 -18.11 -4.06 8.35
N GLN A 705 -17.63 -4.76 7.31
CA GLN A 705 -17.41 -6.21 7.34
C GLN A 705 -16.39 -6.64 8.39
N LEU A 706 -15.27 -5.92 8.48
CA LEU A 706 -14.18 -6.25 9.42
C LEU A 706 -14.56 -5.93 10.88
N TYR A 707 -15.57 -5.09 11.12
CA TYR A 707 -16.03 -4.68 12.45
C TYR A 707 -17.57 -4.60 12.54
N PRO A 708 -18.28 -5.73 12.52
CA PRO A 708 -19.74 -5.77 12.29
C PRO A 708 -20.57 -5.07 13.38
N ASN A 709 -20.03 -4.92 14.59
CA ASN A 709 -20.75 -4.42 15.75
C ASN A 709 -20.31 -3.01 16.20
N LEU A 710 -19.41 -2.35 15.47
CA LEU A 710 -18.97 -0.98 15.77
C LEU A 710 -19.97 0.08 15.27
N ASN A 711 -19.86 1.30 15.79
CA ASN A 711 -20.65 2.46 15.37
C ASN A 711 -19.89 3.37 14.38
N ALA A 712 -20.58 4.38 13.83
CA ALA A 712 -20.07 5.13 12.69
C ALA A 712 -18.75 5.86 12.96
N ALA A 713 -18.55 6.42 14.16
CA ALA A 713 -17.29 7.07 14.53
C ALA A 713 -16.13 6.07 14.63
N ALA A 714 -16.37 4.90 15.24
CA ALA A 714 -15.36 3.85 15.33
C ALA A 714 -15.02 3.24 13.96
N ILE A 715 -16.01 3.05 13.08
CA ILE A 715 -15.78 2.63 11.68
C ILE A 715 -14.93 3.67 10.93
N VAL A 716 -15.22 4.97 11.06
CA VAL A 716 -14.40 6.04 10.46
C VAL A 716 -12.97 6.05 11.01
N HIS A 717 -12.78 5.74 12.30
CA HIS A 717 -11.45 5.59 12.90
C HIS A 717 -10.68 4.40 12.32
N ARG A 718 -11.27 3.20 12.29
CA ARG A 718 -10.65 2.00 11.70
C ARG A 718 -10.40 2.15 10.19
N PHE A 719 -11.26 2.88 9.48
CA PHE A 719 -11.10 3.20 8.06
C PHE A 719 -9.77 3.90 7.78
N PHE A 720 -9.43 4.96 8.52
CA PHE A 720 -8.18 5.69 8.26
C PHE A 720 -6.93 4.86 8.57
N ILE A 721 -6.96 4.09 9.66
CA ILE A 721 -5.87 3.18 10.04
C ILE A 721 -5.65 2.13 8.94
N ILE A 722 -6.71 1.42 8.55
CA ILE A 722 -6.60 0.31 7.59
C ILE A 722 -6.30 0.82 6.17
N MET A 723 -6.88 1.93 5.71
CA MET A 723 -6.58 2.49 4.39
C MET A 723 -5.15 3.03 4.27
N LEU A 724 -4.54 3.47 5.37
CA LEU A 724 -3.14 3.85 5.45
C LEU A 724 -2.20 2.63 5.43
N GLN A 725 -2.56 1.56 6.15
CA GLN A 725 -1.77 0.33 6.30
C GLN A 725 -1.93 -0.66 5.13
N TRP A 726 -2.99 -0.55 4.31
CA TRP A 726 -3.32 -1.52 3.28
C TRP A 726 -2.18 -1.77 2.29
N LYS A 727 -1.85 -3.06 2.06
CA LYS A 727 -0.74 -3.56 1.23
C LYS A 727 -1.02 -3.40 -0.29
N TRP A 728 -1.37 -2.18 -0.73
CA TRP A 728 -1.61 -1.85 -2.15
C TRP A 728 -0.44 -2.30 -3.05
N PRO A 729 -0.67 -3.00 -4.19
CA PRO A 729 -1.93 -3.13 -4.92
C PRO A 729 -2.79 -4.36 -4.58
N GLN A 730 -2.73 -4.92 -3.37
CA GLN A 730 -3.69 -5.95 -2.93
C GLN A 730 -5.14 -5.44 -3.12
N PRO A 731 -6.07 -6.23 -3.69
CA PRO A 731 -7.42 -5.75 -4.00
C PRO A 731 -8.36 -5.70 -2.80
N ILE A 732 -9.16 -4.64 -2.71
CA ILE A 732 -10.34 -4.61 -1.84
C ILE A 732 -11.45 -5.41 -2.53
N LEU A 733 -11.90 -6.48 -1.88
CA LEU A 733 -13.04 -7.32 -2.27
C LEU A 733 -14.11 -7.28 -1.16
N LEU A 734 -15.39 -7.20 -1.53
CA LEU A 734 -16.52 -7.33 -0.59
C LEU A 734 -17.11 -8.75 -0.53
N GLN A 735 -16.94 -9.53 -1.59
CA GLN A 735 -17.27 -10.95 -1.65
C GLN A 735 -16.25 -11.64 -2.56
N GLN A 736 -16.23 -12.98 -2.58
CA GLN A 736 -15.37 -13.70 -3.51
C GLN A 736 -15.80 -13.40 -4.95
N ILE A 737 -14.83 -13.32 -5.86
CA ILE A 737 -15.12 -13.05 -7.28
C ILE A 737 -15.79 -14.29 -7.87
N GLU A 738 -17.01 -14.13 -8.36
CA GLU A 738 -17.80 -15.20 -8.97
C GLU A 738 -17.17 -15.62 -10.31
N GLU A 739 -16.69 -16.87 -10.39
CA GLU A 739 -16.35 -17.52 -11.67
C GLU A 739 -17.62 -17.86 -12.48
N GLU A 740 -17.46 -18.21 -13.77
CA GLU A 740 -18.60 -18.61 -14.62
C GLU A 740 -19.50 -19.67 -13.97
N VAL A 741 -20.81 -19.50 -14.18
CA VAL A 741 -21.84 -20.48 -13.78
C VAL A 741 -21.69 -21.75 -14.60
N LYS A 742 -20.87 -22.68 -14.10
CA LYS A 742 -20.50 -23.97 -14.74
C LYS A 742 -21.68 -24.90 -15.05
N GLU A 743 -22.88 -24.59 -14.55
CA GLU A 743 -24.13 -25.35 -14.76
C GLU A 743 -24.96 -24.89 -15.97
N LEU A 744 -24.62 -23.76 -16.61
CA LEU A 744 -25.34 -23.29 -17.81
C LEU A 744 -24.91 -24.08 -19.06
N ASP A 745 -25.92 -24.48 -19.85
CA ASP A 745 -25.76 -25.17 -21.13
C ASP A 745 -24.73 -24.48 -22.03
N PHE A 746 -24.03 -25.26 -22.86
CA PHE A 746 -22.89 -24.78 -23.68
C PHE A 746 -23.30 -23.67 -24.66
N SER A 747 -24.60 -23.55 -24.98
CA SER A 747 -25.21 -22.48 -25.76
C SER A 747 -25.41 -21.14 -25.02
N LYS A 748 -25.13 -21.07 -23.71
CA LYS A 748 -25.46 -19.94 -22.81
C LYS A 748 -24.29 -19.46 -21.92
N ARG A 749 -23.05 -19.79 -22.25
CA ARG A 749 -21.86 -19.28 -21.53
C ARG A 749 -21.78 -17.76 -21.57
N MET A 750 -21.29 -17.16 -20.50
CA MET A 750 -21.23 -15.70 -20.35
C MET A 750 -19.75 -15.26 -20.38
N ASN A 751 -19.24 -15.06 -21.60
CA ASN A 751 -17.86 -14.67 -21.87
C ASN A 751 -17.55 -13.19 -21.51
N PHE A 752 -18.06 -12.66 -20.40
CA PHE A 752 -17.74 -11.31 -19.94
C PHE A 752 -16.38 -11.27 -19.26
N ARG A 753 -15.62 -10.18 -19.48
CA ARG A 753 -14.31 -9.99 -18.88
C ARG A 753 -14.43 -9.62 -17.40
N VAL A 754 -14.19 -10.59 -16.52
CA VAL A 754 -14.01 -10.37 -15.08
C VAL A 754 -12.57 -9.88 -14.80
N TRP A 755 -12.40 -8.96 -13.84
CA TRP A 755 -11.09 -8.46 -13.40
C TRP A 755 -10.21 -9.59 -12.88
N ASN A 756 -9.03 -9.78 -13.48
CA ASN A 756 -8.11 -10.84 -13.09
C ASN A 756 -6.65 -10.46 -13.42
N PRO A 757 -5.82 -10.08 -12.43
CA PRO A 757 -4.43 -9.66 -12.66
C PRO A 757 -3.48 -10.83 -12.96
N ARG A 758 -3.88 -12.09 -12.71
CA ARG A 758 -3.13 -13.28 -13.18
C ARG A 758 -3.25 -13.38 -14.70
N LEU A 759 -4.45 -13.21 -15.26
CA LEU A 759 -4.73 -13.32 -16.70
C LEU A 759 -4.43 -12.05 -17.51
N TYR A 760 -4.85 -10.88 -17.04
CA TYR A 760 -4.83 -9.64 -17.83
C TYR A 760 -3.72 -8.67 -17.37
N PRO A 761 -2.72 -8.35 -18.22
CA PRO A 761 -1.66 -7.40 -17.87
C PRO A 761 -2.15 -5.98 -17.54
N THR A 762 -3.29 -5.57 -18.11
CA THR A 762 -3.98 -4.32 -17.76
C THR A 762 -4.42 -4.28 -16.31
N ASP A 763 -5.02 -5.36 -15.81
CA ASP A 763 -5.52 -5.47 -14.44
C ASP A 763 -4.40 -5.53 -13.41
N ARG A 764 -3.26 -6.11 -13.80
CA ARG A 764 -2.02 -6.17 -13.00
C ARG A 764 -1.39 -4.80 -12.77
N ASN A 765 -1.68 -3.81 -13.62
CA ASN A 765 -1.16 -2.45 -13.53
C ASN A 765 -2.04 -1.52 -12.67
N HIS A 766 -3.16 -1.99 -12.11
CA HIS A 766 -4.01 -1.18 -11.23
C HIS A 766 -3.32 -0.94 -9.87
N LEU A 767 -3.12 0.34 -9.51
CA LEU A 767 -2.30 0.71 -8.34
C LEU A 767 -3.05 0.61 -7.00
N MET A 768 -4.37 0.84 -7.00
CA MET A 768 -5.22 0.72 -5.81
C MET A 768 -6.54 0.01 -6.16
N PRO A 769 -6.53 -1.29 -6.53
CA PRO A 769 -7.71 -1.97 -7.06
C PRO A 769 -8.82 -2.16 -6.01
N ILE A 770 -10.01 -1.66 -6.32
CA ILE A 770 -11.22 -1.83 -5.51
C ILE A 770 -12.29 -2.42 -6.43
N ILE A 771 -12.70 -3.66 -6.14
CA ILE A 771 -13.40 -4.52 -7.10
C ILE A 771 -14.89 -4.56 -6.81
N THR A 772 -15.72 -4.41 -7.85
CA THR A 772 -17.18 -4.46 -7.73
C THR A 772 -17.66 -5.87 -7.36
N PRO A 773 -18.54 -6.03 -6.36
CA PRO A 773 -19.00 -7.35 -5.90
C PRO A 773 -19.74 -8.13 -7.00
N SER A 774 -20.68 -7.48 -7.68
CA SER A 774 -21.54 -8.11 -8.68
C SER A 774 -20.76 -8.63 -9.88
N TYR A 775 -21.10 -9.84 -10.34
CA TYR A 775 -20.62 -10.35 -11.62
C TYR A 775 -21.15 -9.51 -12.80
N PRO A 776 -20.34 -9.24 -13.85
CA PRO A 776 -18.90 -9.49 -13.93
C PRO A 776 -18.11 -8.44 -13.12
N SER A 777 -17.27 -8.89 -12.19
CA SER A 777 -16.53 -8.01 -11.28
C SER A 777 -15.47 -7.18 -12.01
N MET A 778 -15.43 -5.87 -11.75
CA MET A 778 -14.56 -4.90 -12.42
C MET A 778 -13.81 -4.02 -11.41
N CYS A 779 -12.68 -3.44 -11.82
CA CYS A 779 -11.93 -2.49 -10.99
C CYS A 779 -12.51 -1.08 -11.10
N SER A 780 -13.11 -0.59 -10.01
CA SER A 780 -13.69 0.77 -9.91
C SER A 780 -12.67 1.90 -9.84
N THR A 781 -11.37 1.58 -9.77
CA THR A 781 -10.25 2.49 -9.52
C THR A 781 -9.10 2.33 -10.53
N HIS A 782 -9.39 1.79 -11.71
CA HIS A 782 -8.43 1.66 -12.83
C HIS A 782 -7.83 3.01 -13.29
N ASN A 783 -8.44 4.14 -12.94
CA ASN A 783 -7.95 5.49 -13.21
C ASN A 783 -6.88 5.99 -12.21
N VAL A 784 -6.58 5.28 -11.12
CA VAL A 784 -5.60 5.75 -10.12
C VAL A 784 -4.18 5.78 -10.69
N THR A 785 -3.49 6.90 -10.46
CA THR A 785 -2.11 7.21 -10.90
C THR A 785 -1.15 7.19 -9.71
N ARG A 786 0.18 7.25 -9.93
CA ARG A 786 1.14 7.25 -8.81
C ARG A 786 1.01 8.53 -7.98
N SER A 787 0.75 9.66 -8.64
CA SER A 787 0.54 10.97 -8.03
C SER A 787 -0.73 10.99 -7.18
N THR A 788 -1.86 10.52 -7.73
CA THR A 788 -3.13 10.50 -7.00
C THR A 788 -3.13 9.48 -5.86
N MET A 789 -2.47 8.32 -6.04
CA MET A 789 -2.18 7.36 -4.97
C MET A 789 -1.37 7.99 -3.82
N SER A 790 -0.29 8.73 -4.14
CA SER A 790 0.51 9.43 -3.12
C SER A 790 -0.30 10.47 -2.36
N VAL A 791 -1.13 11.24 -3.06
CA VAL A 791 -2.01 12.25 -2.46
C VAL A 791 -3.07 11.61 -1.55
N MET A 792 -3.64 10.47 -1.93
CA MET A 792 -4.58 9.76 -1.07
C MET A 792 -3.91 9.17 0.17
N LYS A 793 -2.66 8.67 0.07
CA LYS A 793 -1.88 8.23 1.24
C LYS A 793 -1.55 9.39 2.19
N ASP A 794 -1.16 10.56 1.67
CA ASP A 794 -1.01 11.81 2.47
C ASP A 794 -2.28 12.11 3.28
N GLU A 795 -3.45 12.08 2.62
CA GLU A 795 -4.73 12.43 3.23
C GLU A 795 -5.28 11.34 4.15
N PHE A 796 -5.01 10.05 3.91
CA PHE A 796 -5.30 8.97 4.88
C PHE A 796 -4.47 9.14 6.16
N MET A 797 -3.18 9.49 6.04
CA MET A 797 -2.32 9.79 7.19
C MET A 797 -2.83 10.99 7.98
N ARG A 798 -3.21 12.09 7.30
CA ARG A 798 -3.86 13.25 7.93
C ARG A 798 -5.16 12.86 8.63
N GLY A 799 -6.02 12.08 7.97
CA GLY A 799 -7.30 11.62 8.50
C GLY A 799 -7.12 10.77 9.77
N SER A 800 -6.16 9.84 9.76
CA SER A 800 -5.87 8.99 10.92
C SER A 800 -5.43 9.81 12.13
N GLN A 801 -4.52 10.77 11.95
CA GLN A 801 -4.03 11.64 13.03
C GLN A 801 -5.16 12.49 13.64
N ILE A 802 -6.03 13.07 12.81
CA ILE A 802 -7.14 13.90 13.29
C ILE A 802 -8.19 13.05 14.01
N VAL A 803 -8.61 11.93 13.42
CA VAL A 803 -9.65 11.07 14.03
C VAL A 803 -9.14 10.43 15.32
N GLU A 804 -7.87 10.06 15.43
CA GLU A 804 -7.27 9.65 16.70
C GLU A 804 -7.42 10.74 17.79
N GLN A 805 -7.10 12.00 17.48
CA GLN A 805 -7.28 13.10 18.45
C GLN A 805 -8.76 13.36 18.77
N ILE A 806 -9.69 13.17 17.82
CA ILE A 806 -11.14 13.25 18.09
C ILE A 806 -11.57 12.17 19.09
N MET A 807 -11.09 10.92 18.94
CA MET A 807 -11.40 9.82 19.87
C MET A 807 -10.90 10.09 21.28
N PHE A 808 -9.75 10.76 21.42
CA PHE A 808 -9.23 11.25 22.69
C PHE A 808 -9.82 12.60 23.15
N ARG A 809 -10.84 13.13 22.47
CA ARG A 809 -11.51 14.44 22.74
C ARG A 809 -10.54 15.63 22.78
N ARG A 810 -9.55 15.64 21.88
CA ARG A 810 -8.54 16.70 21.71
C ARG A 810 -8.70 17.51 20.43
N ALA A 811 -9.58 17.07 19.53
CA ALA A 811 -9.89 17.69 18.25
C ALA A 811 -11.40 17.54 17.94
N GLU A 812 -11.91 18.33 17.01
CA GLU A 812 -13.31 18.28 16.56
C GLU A 812 -13.47 17.69 15.15
N TRP A 813 -14.66 17.12 14.86
CA TRP A 813 -14.99 16.62 13.50
C TRP A 813 -14.91 17.70 12.42
N SER A 814 -15.12 18.97 12.79
CA SER A 814 -14.94 20.15 11.93
C SER A 814 -13.53 20.22 11.33
N GLU A 815 -12.49 19.76 12.04
CA GLU A 815 -11.09 19.74 11.59
C GLU A 815 -10.84 18.65 10.52
N LEU A 816 -11.55 17.53 10.59
CA LEU A 816 -11.49 16.49 9.56
C LEU A 816 -12.06 17.04 8.25
N PHE A 817 -13.21 17.73 8.32
CA PHE A 817 -13.91 18.35 7.19
C PHE A 817 -13.34 19.71 6.75
N ALA A 818 -12.19 20.12 7.31
CA ALA A 818 -11.47 21.33 6.91
C ALA A 818 -11.02 21.24 5.44
N LYS A 819 -11.39 22.27 4.67
CA LYS A 819 -11.22 22.34 3.22
C LYS A 819 -9.75 22.23 2.77
N HIS A 820 -9.54 21.70 1.58
CA HIS A 820 -8.23 21.50 0.96
C HIS A 820 -7.39 22.79 0.89
N ASP A 821 -6.09 22.63 1.07
CA ASP A 821 -5.08 23.67 0.90
C ASP A 821 -4.49 23.70 -0.51
N PHE A 822 -5.07 22.98 -1.49
CA PHE A 822 -4.53 22.75 -2.84
C PHE A 822 -3.85 23.98 -3.49
N PHE A 823 -4.52 25.13 -3.56
CA PHE A 823 -4.02 26.38 -4.18
C PHE A 823 -2.94 27.13 -3.36
N GLN A 824 -2.56 26.56 -2.21
CA GLN A 824 -1.52 27.03 -1.30
C GLN A 824 -0.39 25.98 -1.15
N LYS A 825 -0.73 24.68 -1.23
CA LYS A 825 0.16 23.52 -1.06
C LYS A 825 1.31 23.47 -2.06
N TYR A 826 1.10 23.93 -3.30
CA TYR A 826 2.13 23.91 -4.35
C TYR A 826 2.67 25.30 -4.69
N ARG A 827 3.96 25.35 -5.05
CA ARG A 827 4.66 26.56 -5.51
C ARG A 827 4.40 26.85 -7.00
N TYR A 828 4.12 25.81 -7.76
CA TYR A 828 3.95 25.83 -9.21
C TYR A 828 2.69 25.04 -9.58
N TYR A 829 1.98 25.51 -10.60
CA TYR A 829 0.80 24.85 -11.15
C TYR A 829 0.90 24.82 -12.67
N LEU A 830 0.36 23.77 -13.27
CA LEU A 830 -0.01 23.75 -14.66
C LEU A 830 -1.49 24.18 -14.74
N GLN A 831 -1.80 25.14 -15.60
CA GLN A 831 -3.14 25.65 -15.85
C GLN A 831 -3.53 25.23 -17.28
N ILE A 832 -4.67 24.56 -17.43
CA ILE A 832 -5.18 24.05 -18.70
C ILE A 832 -6.51 24.75 -18.98
N ILE A 833 -6.59 25.52 -20.06
CA ILE A 833 -7.76 26.34 -20.39
C ILE A 833 -8.38 25.79 -21.69
N ALA A 834 -9.62 25.30 -21.59
CA ALA A 834 -10.45 24.93 -22.74
C ALA A 834 -11.47 26.03 -22.99
N SER A 835 -11.63 26.50 -24.22
CA SER A 835 -12.53 27.62 -24.55
C SER A 835 -13.30 27.43 -25.85
N SER A 836 -14.47 28.04 -25.95
CA SER A 836 -15.30 28.05 -27.16
C SER A 836 -16.36 29.17 -27.15
N GLY A 837 -17.01 29.38 -28.29
CA GLY A 837 -18.00 30.45 -28.50
C GLY A 837 -19.46 30.11 -28.15
N LYS A 838 -19.78 28.90 -27.65
CA LYS A 838 -21.15 28.51 -27.25
C LYS A 838 -21.15 27.60 -26.02
N ALA A 839 -22.19 27.70 -25.19
CA ALA A 839 -22.33 26.85 -24.00
C ALA A 839 -22.41 25.34 -24.31
N GLU A 840 -23.21 24.94 -25.31
CA GLU A 840 -23.37 23.52 -25.70
C GLU A 840 -22.07 22.90 -26.24
N ASP A 841 -21.30 23.68 -27.01
CA ASP A 841 -20.01 23.24 -27.53
C ASP A 841 -18.97 23.20 -26.41
N GLN A 842 -19.00 24.19 -25.49
CA GLN A 842 -18.11 24.25 -24.34
C GLN A 842 -18.29 23.02 -23.44
N LEU A 843 -19.52 22.62 -23.11
CA LEU A 843 -19.78 21.47 -22.23
C LEU A 843 -19.16 20.17 -22.78
N LYS A 844 -19.27 19.97 -24.08
CA LYS A 844 -18.68 18.82 -24.78
C LYS A 844 -17.15 18.93 -24.87
N TRP A 845 -16.64 20.13 -25.11
CA TRP A 845 -15.19 20.39 -25.25
C TRP A 845 -14.45 20.31 -23.91
N SER A 846 -14.97 20.93 -22.85
CA SER A 846 -14.38 20.91 -21.51
C SER A 846 -14.34 19.50 -20.94
N GLY A 847 -15.45 18.74 -21.05
CA GLY A 847 -15.50 17.32 -20.65
C GLY A 847 -14.55 16.44 -21.47
N THR A 848 -14.41 16.73 -22.78
CA THR A 848 -13.41 16.05 -23.63
C THR A 848 -11.99 16.32 -23.14
N VAL A 849 -11.65 17.57 -22.81
CA VAL A 849 -10.33 17.96 -22.27
C VAL A 849 -10.10 17.33 -20.88
N GLU A 850 -11.09 17.35 -19.99
CA GLU A 850 -11.03 16.73 -18.66
C GLU A 850 -10.75 15.22 -18.76
N SER A 851 -11.42 14.52 -19.66
CA SER A 851 -11.23 13.07 -19.89
C SER A 851 -9.80 12.67 -20.26
N LYS A 852 -8.96 13.63 -20.69
CA LYS A 852 -7.54 13.40 -21.04
C LYS A 852 -6.56 13.95 -19.99
N LEU A 853 -7.00 14.69 -18.97
CA LEU A 853 -6.10 15.24 -17.92
C LEU A 853 -5.33 14.14 -17.19
N ARG A 854 -5.96 12.99 -16.92
CA ARG A 854 -5.27 11.82 -16.37
C ARG A 854 -4.10 11.36 -17.23
N GLN A 855 -4.20 11.44 -18.57
CA GLN A 855 -3.13 11.03 -19.48
C GLN A 855 -1.97 12.04 -19.47
N LEU A 856 -2.26 13.33 -19.24
CA LEU A 856 -1.24 14.34 -18.96
C LEU A 856 -0.54 14.08 -17.61
N VAL A 857 -1.28 13.77 -16.54
CA VAL A 857 -0.71 13.37 -15.24
C VAL A 857 0.22 12.16 -15.39
N MET A 858 -0.24 11.09 -16.04
CA MET A 858 0.59 9.91 -16.30
C MET A 858 1.84 10.21 -17.14
N LYS A 859 1.80 11.16 -18.09
CA LYS A 859 3.00 11.60 -18.83
C LYS A 859 3.93 12.48 -17.98
N LEU A 860 3.38 13.27 -17.05
CA LEU A 860 4.15 14.11 -16.11
C LEU A 860 4.89 13.27 -15.05
N GLU A 861 4.39 12.09 -14.69
CA GLU A 861 5.04 11.13 -13.77
C GLU A 861 6.37 10.56 -14.30
N PHE A 862 6.67 10.69 -15.59
CA PHE A 862 7.95 10.31 -16.20
C PHE A 862 8.96 11.48 -16.29
N VAL A 863 8.70 12.61 -15.63
CA VAL A 863 9.62 13.75 -15.58
C VAL A 863 10.40 13.70 -14.27
N ASP A 864 11.64 13.20 -14.28
CA ASP A 864 12.54 12.95 -13.12
C ASP A 864 12.64 14.06 -12.04
N GLN A 865 12.24 15.29 -12.38
CA GLN A 865 12.32 16.48 -11.54
C GLN A 865 11.01 16.78 -10.81
N LEU A 866 9.92 16.09 -11.16
CA LEU A 866 8.57 16.23 -10.63
C LEU A 866 8.22 14.99 -9.80
N GLU A 867 7.98 15.21 -8.52
CA GLU A 867 7.69 14.15 -7.54
C GLU A 867 6.21 13.77 -7.53
N VAL A 868 5.33 14.76 -7.70
CA VAL A 868 3.86 14.58 -7.74
C VAL A 868 3.24 15.58 -8.72
N ALA A 869 2.37 15.08 -9.60
CA ALA A 869 1.46 15.86 -10.44
C ALA A 869 0.01 15.69 -9.93
N HIS A 870 -0.46 16.59 -9.07
CA HIS A 870 -1.77 16.50 -8.41
C HIS A 870 -2.85 17.24 -9.24
N PRO A 871 -3.75 16.56 -9.98
CA PRO A 871 -4.86 17.23 -10.68
C PRO A 871 -5.95 17.69 -9.71
N PHE A 872 -6.45 18.92 -9.86
CA PHE A 872 -7.60 19.37 -9.07
C PHE A 872 -8.90 18.74 -9.58
N ILE A 873 -9.84 18.43 -8.67
CA ILE A 873 -11.01 17.58 -8.96
C ILE A 873 -12.20 18.28 -9.63
N LYS A 874 -12.11 19.58 -9.94
CA LYS A 874 -13.14 20.36 -10.64
C LYS A 874 -12.50 21.34 -11.64
N GLY A 875 -13.16 21.56 -12.78
CA GLY A 875 -12.90 22.71 -13.63
C GLY A 875 -13.49 24.01 -13.06
N PHE A 876 -12.92 25.15 -13.44
CA PHE A 876 -13.45 26.49 -13.13
C PHE A 876 -14.07 27.09 -14.39
N GLU A 877 -15.39 27.17 -14.43
CA GLU A 877 -16.15 27.71 -15.55
C GLU A 877 -16.29 29.24 -15.44
N GLN A 878 -16.10 29.95 -16.55
CA GLN A 878 -16.31 31.39 -16.65
C GLN A 878 -16.91 31.74 -18.04
N LYS A 879 -17.87 32.67 -18.06
CA LYS A 879 -18.46 33.28 -19.26
C LYS A 879 -17.98 34.73 -19.36
N HIS A 880 -17.47 35.13 -20.52
CA HIS A 880 -16.89 36.46 -20.77
C HIS A 880 -17.57 37.16 -21.94
N TYR A 881 -17.65 38.49 -21.89
CA TYR A 881 -18.31 39.32 -22.91
C TYR A 881 -17.27 40.17 -23.65
N CYS A 882 -17.03 39.86 -24.92
CA CYS A 882 -15.97 40.45 -25.74
C CYS A 882 -16.56 41.42 -26.78
N LEU A 883 -15.91 42.57 -26.99
CA LEU A 883 -16.32 43.59 -27.97
C LEU A 883 -15.88 43.27 -29.40
N ASP A 884 -14.75 42.57 -29.56
CA ASP A 884 -14.12 42.30 -30.85
C ASP A 884 -13.32 40.99 -30.88
N ASP A 885 -12.87 40.60 -32.09
CA ASP A 885 -12.08 39.39 -32.32
C ASP A 885 -10.73 39.38 -31.60
N ALA A 886 -10.19 40.52 -31.18
CA ALA A 886 -8.93 40.58 -30.42
C ALA A 886 -9.17 40.24 -28.95
N GLU A 887 -10.24 40.75 -28.34
CA GLU A 887 -10.68 40.34 -27.01
C GLU A 887 -11.11 38.86 -26.98
N VAL A 888 -11.85 38.38 -27.99
CA VAL A 888 -12.22 36.95 -28.11
C VAL A 888 -10.98 36.06 -28.11
N ARG A 889 -9.95 36.41 -28.91
CA ARG A 889 -8.68 35.66 -28.95
C ARG A 889 -7.88 35.77 -27.65
N ALA A 890 -7.90 36.92 -26.96
CA ALA A 890 -7.23 37.08 -25.68
C ALA A 890 -7.87 36.18 -24.60
N VAL A 891 -9.20 36.20 -24.47
CA VAL A 891 -9.93 35.32 -23.54
C VAL A 891 -9.71 33.85 -23.89
N ALA A 892 -9.83 33.48 -25.17
CA ALA A 892 -9.60 32.11 -25.62
C ALA A 892 -8.17 31.59 -25.34
N GLN A 893 -7.18 32.50 -25.26
CA GLN A 893 -5.80 32.16 -24.88
C GLN A 893 -5.57 32.14 -23.36
N GLY A 894 -6.47 32.71 -22.56
CA GLY A 894 -6.35 32.84 -21.10
C GLY A 894 -5.85 34.19 -20.59
N ASP A 895 -5.83 35.23 -21.43
CA ASP A 895 -5.42 36.60 -21.08
C ASP A 895 -6.63 37.52 -20.91
N VAL A 896 -7.46 37.21 -19.90
CA VAL A 896 -8.64 38.01 -19.54
C VAL A 896 -8.18 39.32 -18.90
N SER A 897 -8.66 40.45 -19.40
CA SER A 897 -8.34 41.77 -18.82
C SER A 897 -9.29 42.11 -17.66
N PRO A 898 -8.88 42.93 -16.67
CA PRO A 898 -9.77 43.42 -15.60
C PRO A 898 -10.92 44.33 -16.05
N VAL A 899 -11.01 44.62 -17.37
CA VAL A 899 -12.15 45.27 -18.00
C VAL A 899 -13.15 44.22 -18.47
N ILE A 900 -12.68 43.17 -19.16
CA ILE A 900 -13.50 42.05 -19.63
C ILE A 900 -14.11 41.29 -18.43
N GLU A 901 -13.31 40.99 -17.40
CA GLU A 901 -13.73 40.26 -16.19
C GLU A 901 -14.83 41.00 -15.38
N LYS A 902 -15.06 42.29 -15.65
CA LYS A 902 -16.09 43.10 -14.97
C LYS A 902 -17.37 43.28 -15.79
N ARG A 903 -17.37 42.91 -17.07
CA ARG A 903 -18.56 43.00 -17.93
C ARG A 903 -19.56 41.89 -17.61
N LYS A 904 -20.83 42.14 -17.90
CA LYS A 904 -21.96 41.26 -17.62
C LYS A 904 -22.90 41.14 -18.81
N GLU A 905 -23.89 40.25 -18.68
CA GLU A 905 -24.95 40.06 -19.67
C GLU A 905 -25.83 41.31 -19.83
N GLU A 906 -25.86 42.20 -18.83
CA GLU A 906 -26.52 43.50 -18.96
C GLU A 906 -25.84 44.41 -20.01
N ASP A 907 -24.51 44.44 -20.07
CA ASP A 907 -23.75 45.35 -20.95
C ASP A 907 -23.95 45.05 -22.45
N MET A 908 -24.34 43.81 -22.78
CA MET A 908 -24.70 43.41 -24.15
C MET A 908 -25.93 44.13 -24.69
N LYS A 909 -26.83 44.60 -23.80
CA LYS A 909 -28.07 45.30 -24.19
C LYS A 909 -27.77 46.72 -24.66
N ASP A 910 -26.75 47.35 -24.09
CA ASP A 910 -26.30 48.69 -24.44
C ASP A 910 -25.23 48.70 -25.53
N THR A 911 -24.59 47.55 -25.82
CA THR A 911 -23.50 47.43 -26.82
C THR A 911 -23.76 46.34 -27.87
N PRO A 912 -24.47 46.65 -28.97
CA PRO A 912 -24.72 45.69 -30.05
C PRO A 912 -23.42 45.21 -30.72
N GLY A 913 -23.25 43.89 -30.83
CA GLY A 913 -22.09 43.25 -31.47
C GLY A 913 -21.15 42.51 -30.50
N MET A 914 -21.37 42.58 -29.19
CA MET A 914 -20.64 41.75 -28.23
C MET A 914 -20.79 40.25 -28.53
N SER A 915 -19.68 39.52 -28.42
CA SER A 915 -19.62 38.05 -28.54
C SER A 915 -19.34 37.40 -27.20
N GLU A 916 -19.97 36.25 -26.95
CA GLU A 916 -19.76 35.46 -25.73
C GLU A 916 -18.58 34.49 -25.92
N VAL A 917 -17.74 34.36 -24.89
CA VAL A 917 -16.68 33.34 -24.85
C VAL A 917 -16.80 32.58 -23.53
N PHE A 918 -16.92 31.25 -23.65
CA PHE A 918 -16.99 30.34 -22.52
C PHE A 918 -15.61 29.72 -22.31
N THR A 919 -15.19 29.60 -21.06
CA THR A 919 -13.89 29.03 -20.69
C THR A 919 -14.04 28.09 -19.49
N THR A 920 -13.35 26.96 -19.52
CA THR A 920 -13.22 26.04 -18.38
C THR A 920 -11.75 25.81 -18.10
N THR A 921 -11.31 26.16 -16.89
CA THR A 921 -9.90 26.10 -16.49
C THR A 921 -9.66 24.99 -15.47
N PHE A 922 -8.72 24.09 -15.75
CA PHE A 922 -8.28 23.02 -14.87
C PHE A 922 -6.86 23.30 -14.35
N TYR A 923 -6.51 22.75 -13.19
CA TYR A 923 -5.22 22.97 -12.54
C TYR A 923 -4.55 21.66 -12.12
N ILE A 924 -3.24 21.54 -12.32
CA ILE A 924 -2.40 20.46 -11.77
C ILE A 924 -1.32 21.09 -10.88
N GLY A 925 -1.35 20.78 -9.58
CA GLY A 925 -0.34 21.19 -8.61
C GLY A 925 0.95 20.38 -8.78
N MET A 926 2.10 21.06 -8.82
CA MET A 926 3.39 20.42 -9.11
C MET A 926 4.33 20.45 -7.90
N LYS A 927 4.63 19.27 -7.34
CA LYS A 927 5.67 19.07 -6.32
C LYS A 927 7.00 18.79 -7.03
N VAL A 928 7.88 19.78 -7.12
CA VAL A 928 9.20 19.66 -7.75
C VAL A 928 10.20 19.17 -6.70
N ALA A 929 10.90 18.07 -6.99
CA ALA A 929 11.82 17.43 -6.05
C ALA A 929 12.94 18.38 -5.58
N GLU A 930 13.46 18.20 -4.36
CA GLU A 930 14.52 19.07 -3.82
C GLU A 930 15.85 18.98 -4.60
N LYS A 931 16.76 19.93 -4.36
CA LYS A 931 18.04 19.99 -5.10
C LYS A 931 19.11 19.14 -4.38
N LYS A 932 19.52 18.03 -5.00
CA LYS A 932 20.63 17.19 -4.52
C LYS A 932 21.86 18.06 -4.24
N VAL A 933 22.37 17.98 -3.01
CA VAL A 933 23.48 18.78 -2.49
C VAL A 933 24.70 18.62 -3.41
N GLY A 934 25.34 19.72 -3.78
CA GLY A 934 26.50 19.75 -4.68
C GLY A 934 26.19 20.15 -6.14
N THR A 935 24.94 20.10 -6.61
CA THR A 935 24.63 20.56 -7.98
C THR A 935 24.55 22.09 -8.10
N SER A 936 25.43 22.70 -8.89
CA SER A 936 25.37 24.11 -9.30
C SER A 936 24.50 24.30 -10.56
N GLY A 937 24.22 25.56 -10.95
CA GLY A 937 23.43 25.89 -12.15
C GLY A 937 21.89 25.90 -11.96
N PRO A 938 21.15 26.51 -12.91
CA PRO A 938 19.69 26.61 -12.88
C PRO A 938 19.02 25.31 -13.33
N ARG A 939 18.02 24.82 -12.58
CA ARG A 939 17.11 23.77 -13.07
C ARG A 939 16.10 24.38 -14.04
N LYS A 940 16.03 23.85 -15.26
CA LYS A 940 14.88 24.02 -16.15
C LYS A 940 14.04 22.75 -16.04
N LEU A 941 12.89 22.83 -15.37
CA LEU A 941 11.86 21.81 -15.45
C LEU A 941 11.30 21.85 -16.89
N ASP A 942 11.51 20.78 -17.65
CA ASP A 942 10.97 20.67 -19.01
C ASP A 942 9.79 19.70 -19.02
N ILE A 943 8.61 20.25 -19.32
CA ILE A 943 7.33 19.53 -19.45
C ILE A 943 6.75 19.69 -20.86
N SER A 944 7.55 20.19 -21.82
CA SER A 944 7.08 20.45 -23.19
C SER A 944 6.55 19.20 -23.89
N TYR A 945 7.23 18.06 -23.76
CA TYR A 945 6.76 16.80 -24.37
C TYR A 945 5.40 16.34 -23.79
N PRO A 946 5.21 16.19 -22.45
CA PRO A 946 3.90 15.91 -21.87
C PRO A 946 2.78 16.86 -22.31
N THR A 947 3.02 18.18 -22.32
CA THR A 947 1.97 19.16 -22.64
C THR A 947 1.66 19.25 -24.13
N THR A 948 2.66 19.13 -25.02
CA THR A 948 2.45 19.08 -26.48
C THR A 948 1.70 17.82 -26.88
N GLU A 949 2.05 16.65 -26.34
CA GLU A 949 1.33 15.40 -26.64
C GLU A 949 -0.11 15.42 -26.11
N PHE A 950 -0.36 15.99 -24.92
CA PHE A 950 -1.72 16.20 -24.42
C PHE A 950 -2.54 17.15 -25.32
N THR A 951 -1.96 18.29 -25.71
CA THR A 951 -2.63 19.27 -26.58
C THR A 951 -2.97 18.65 -27.94
N LYS A 952 -2.04 17.87 -28.50
CA LYS A 952 -2.25 17.08 -29.73
C LYS A 952 -3.35 16.03 -29.55
N GLN A 953 -3.42 15.35 -28.41
CA GLN A 953 -4.43 14.33 -28.12
C GLN A 953 -5.85 14.91 -27.99
N VAL A 954 -6.04 16.05 -27.30
CA VAL A 954 -7.39 16.65 -27.21
C VAL A 954 -7.86 17.21 -28.57
N LYS A 955 -6.94 17.66 -29.42
CA LYS A 955 -7.24 18.05 -30.82
C LYS A 955 -7.57 16.87 -31.76
N GLN A 956 -7.55 15.62 -31.29
CA GLN A 956 -8.01 14.45 -32.05
C GLN A 956 -9.50 14.14 -31.85
N TRP A 957 -10.25 14.98 -31.14
CA TRP A 957 -11.71 14.87 -31.05
C TRP A 957 -12.37 15.26 -32.38
N ASP A 958 -13.30 14.44 -32.88
CA ASP A 958 -13.88 14.59 -34.23
C ASP A 958 -14.69 15.89 -34.43
N HIS A 959 -15.10 16.55 -33.35
CA HIS A 959 -15.77 17.86 -33.37
C HIS A 959 -14.82 19.04 -33.06
N TYR A 960 -13.51 18.80 -32.92
CA TYR A 960 -12.54 19.87 -32.71
C TYR A 960 -12.41 20.73 -33.98
N HIS A 961 -12.63 22.03 -33.82
CA HIS A 961 -12.49 23.03 -34.88
C HIS A 961 -11.63 24.18 -34.37
N GLU A 962 -10.46 24.39 -34.98
CA GLU A 962 -9.44 25.34 -34.49
C GLU A 962 -9.89 26.82 -34.52
N GLU A 963 -10.89 27.15 -35.34
CA GLU A 963 -11.52 28.48 -35.39
C GLU A 963 -12.47 28.75 -34.21
N THR A 964 -13.04 27.72 -33.58
CA THR A 964 -14.08 27.86 -32.53
C THR A 964 -13.72 27.21 -31.19
N HIS A 965 -12.61 26.47 -31.11
CA HIS A 965 -12.19 25.73 -29.91
C HIS A 965 -10.73 26.03 -29.54
N GLY A 966 -10.54 26.74 -28.44
CA GLY A 966 -9.22 27.01 -27.86
C GLY A 966 -8.80 25.92 -26.86
N ILE A 967 -7.49 25.65 -26.84
CA ILE A 967 -6.80 24.88 -25.80
C ILE A 967 -5.44 25.52 -25.53
N VAL A 968 -5.18 25.92 -24.29
CA VAL A 968 -3.89 26.48 -23.86
C VAL A 968 -3.43 25.83 -22.56
N VAL A 969 -2.13 25.51 -22.49
CA VAL A 969 -1.48 24.94 -21.31
C VAL A 969 -0.39 25.89 -20.82
N ARG A 970 -0.60 26.52 -19.66
CA ARG A 970 0.27 27.55 -19.05
C ARG A 970 0.95 27.00 -17.79
N HIS A 971 2.27 27.19 -17.66
CA HIS A 971 2.97 26.96 -16.39
C HIS A 971 3.00 28.26 -15.57
N ILE A 972 2.39 28.25 -14.40
CA ILE A 972 2.23 29.41 -13.52
C ILE A 972 2.81 29.15 -12.11
N ARG A 973 3.11 30.23 -11.39
CA ARG A 973 3.46 30.19 -9.95
C ARG A 973 2.21 30.37 -9.11
N SER A 974 2.23 29.97 -7.84
CA SER A 974 1.13 30.23 -6.88
C SER A 974 0.72 31.71 -6.82
N SER A 975 1.69 32.63 -6.96
CA SER A 975 1.45 34.09 -7.02
C SER A 975 0.72 34.58 -8.28
N ALA A 976 0.51 33.71 -9.28
CA ALA A 976 -0.14 34.00 -10.55
C ALA A 976 -1.39 33.14 -10.81
N LEU A 977 -1.83 32.35 -9.81
CA LEU A 977 -3.22 31.86 -9.77
C LEU A 977 -4.18 33.07 -9.80
N PRO A 978 -5.32 33.02 -10.50
CA PRO A 978 -6.32 34.09 -10.46
C PRO A 978 -7.08 34.09 -9.11
N ASP A 979 -7.74 35.19 -8.76
CA ASP A 979 -8.36 35.32 -7.43
C ASP A 979 -9.59 34.40 -7.25
N HIS A 980 -10.28 34.03 -8.34
CA HIS A 980 -11.49 33.19 -8.30
C HIS A 980 -11.28 31.74 -7.84
N VAL A 981 -10.04 31.23 -7.76
CA VAL A 981 -9.77 29.89 -7.18
C VAL A 981 -9.70 29.91 -5.65
N PHE A 982 -9.75 31.10 -5.05
CA PHE A 982 -9.80 31.30 -3.60
C PHE A 982 -11.22 31.64 -3.14
N GLU A 983 -11.59 31.15 -1.96
CA GLU A 983 -12.94 31.31 -1.41
C GLU A 983 -13.25 32.79 -1.11
N GLY A 984 -14.40 33.26 -1.62
CA GLY A 984 -14.74 34.69 -1.60
C GLY A 984 -13.82 35.60 -2.42
N GLY A 985 -12.94 35.05 -3.26
CA GLY A 985 -11.93 35.81 -4.01
C GLY A 985 -10.74 36.30 -3.16
N VAL A 986 -10.62 35.90 -1.90
CA VAL A 986 -9.60 36.42 -0.98
C VAL A 986 -8.45 35.43 -0.82
N ARG A 987 -7.25 35.82 -1.25
CA ARG A 987 -6.02 35.04 -1.01
C ARG A 987 -5.71 34.98 0.48
N PRO A 988 -5.53 33.79 1.09
CA PRO A 988 -5.12 33.67 2.48
C PRO A 988 -3.78 34.38 2.76
N VAL A 989 -3.72 35.09 3.89
CA VAL A 989 -2.49 35.79 4.31
C VAL A 989 -1.47 34.76 4.77
N VAL A 990 -0.40 34.58 4.00
CA VAL A 990 0.72 33.69 4.36
C VAL A 990 1.38 34.20 5.64
N THR A 991 1.04 33.56 6.76
CA THR A 991 1.70 33.73 8.05
C THR A 991 3.14 33.24 7.95
N LYS A 992 4.06 34.17 7.64
CA LYS A 992 5.51 33.91 7.64
C LYS A 992 5.88 33.33 9.00
N SER A 993 6.31 32.07 9.02
CA SER A 993 6.84 31.46 10.25
C SER A 993 7.97 32.32 10.80
N LEU A 994 8.04 32.43 12.12
CA LEU A 994 8.98 33.31 12.79
C LEU A 994 10.41 32.93 12.41
N LYS A 995 11.10 33.81 11.67
CA LYS A 995 12.52 33.63 11.38
C LYS A 995 13.30 33.56 12.69
N ARG A 996 13.67 32.34 13.09
CA ARG A 996 14.59 32.05 14.21
C ARG A 996 15.78 32.99 14.13
N SER A 997 15.88 33.90 15.10
CA SER A 997 16.87 34.96 15.08
C SER A 997 18.27 34.38 15.26
N LYS A 998 19.24 34.85 14.46
CA LYS A 998 20.66 34.53 14.71
C LYS A 998 21.14 35.35 15.90
N SER A 999 21.18 34.72 17.08
CA SER A 999 21.81 35.25 18.28
C SER A 999 23.34 35.21 18.17
N SER A 1000 23.91 36.09 17.35
CA SER A 1000 25.35 36.31 17.32
C SER A 1000 25.82 36.94 18.64
N ILE A 1001 26.53 36.17 19.47
CA ILE A 1001 27.15 36.68 20.71
C ILE A 1001 28.18 37.75 20.33
N LYS A 1002 28.09 38.93 20.96
CA LYS A 1002 28.99 40.05 20.70
C LYS A 1002 30.32 39.88 21.45
N GLY A 1003 31.43 39.78 20.71
CA GLY A 1003 32.70 40.33 21.18
C GLY A 1003 32.65 41.86 21.14
N ALA A 1004 33.28 42.53 22.11
CA ALA A 1004 33.14 43.99 22.29
C ALA A 1004 34.44 44.76 21.98
N LYS A 1005 34.34 45.81 21.15
CA LYS A 1005 35.04 47.12 21.21
C LYS A 1005 34.79 47.90 19.90
N GLY A 1006 34.92 49.23 19.96
CA GLY A 1006 34.69 50.15 18.84
C GLY A 1006 33.68 51.24 19.18
N LYS A 1007 33.90 52.47 18.72
CA LYS A 1007 33.24 53.68 19.24
C LYS A 1007 32.86 54.66 18.12
N ASP A 1008 31.97 55.57 18.50
CA ASP A 1008 31.76 56.93 17.96
C ASP A 1008 31.09 57.13 16.57
N ASN A 1009 29.88 57.72 16.68
CA ASN A 1009 29.43 58.95 16.01
C ASN A 1009 28.49 58.95 14.77
N ASP A 1010 27.35 59.61 15.04
CA ASP A 1010 26.58 60.57 14.25
C ASP A 1010 25.51 60.17 13.21
N LEU A 1011 24.48 61.03 13.25
CA LEU A 1011 23.16 61.02 12.64
C LEU A 1011 23.07 62.22 11.65
N PRO A 1012 21.89 62.61 11.12
CA PRO A 1012 21.03 61.85 10.19
C PRO A 1012 20.60 62.72 8.96
N ASN A 1013 19.94 62.13 7.94
CA ASN A 1013 18.55 62.49 7.56
C ASN A 1013 18.03 61.92 6.22
N LYS A 1014 16.71 61.67 6.23
CA LYS A 1014 15.70 61.88 5.16
C LYS A 1014 16.20 62.26 3.74
N ARG A 1015 15.72 61.50 2.74
CA ARG A 1015 14.44 61.82 2.07
C ARG A 1015 13.88 60.69 1.20
N THR A 1016 12.55 60.59 1.19
CA THR A 1016 11.74 59.73 0.33
C THR A 1016 11.58 60.34 -1.08
N ARG A 1017 11.41 59.51 -2.12
CA ARG A 1017 10.47 59.80 -3.21
C ARG A 1017 10.04 58.55 -3.99
N LEU A 1018 8.92 58.70 -4.69
CA LEU A 1018 8.24 57.73 -5.56
C LEU A 1018 8.22 58.27 -7.00
N ALA A 1019 7.95 57.37 -7.95
CA ALA A 1019 7.46 57.58 -9.32
C ALA A 1019 8.37 58.29 -10.36
N ASP A 1020 8.79 57.52 -11.40
CA ASP A 1020 8.18 57.48 -12.76
C ASP A 1020 7.97 58.79 -13.57
N PRO A 1021 7.76 58.77 -14.92
CA PRO A 1021 8.07 57.77 -15.95
C PRO A 1021 8.91 58.31 -17.15
N ASN A 1022 9.30 57.42 -18.09
CA ASN A 1022 9.56 57.62 -19.53
C ASN A 1022 10.48 58.77 -20.05
N GLY A 1023 11.62 58.41 -20.68
CA GLY A 1023 12.42 59.31 -21.55
C GLY A 1023 13.58 58.60 -22.28
N VAL A 1024 13.68 58.78 -23.61
CA VAL A 1024 14.54 58.01 -24.57
C VAL A 1024 14.75 58.88 -25.84
N PRO A 1025 15.86 58.86 -26.65
CA PRO A 1025 17.25 58.33 -26.50
C PRO A 1025 18.39 59.34 -26.90
N LEU A 1026 19.63 58.83 -27.12
CA LEU A 1026 20.79 59.41 -27.87
C LEU A 1026 21.62 60.51 -27.17
N GLN A 1027 22.93 60.72 -27.39
CA GLN A 1027 23.97 60.15 -28.30
C GLN A 1027 25.21 59.65 -27.45
N ALA A 1028 26.35 59.10 -27.94
CA ALA A 1028 26.93 59.04 -29.30
C ALA A 1028 27.91 57.85 -29.53
N ASN A 1029 27.98 57.41 -30.80
CA ASN A 1029 29.10 56.85 -31.59
C ASN A 1029 30.07 55.78 -31.04
N GLY A 1030 30.16 54.64 -31.75
CA GLY A 1030 31.27 53.68 -31.59
C GLY A 1030 31.10 52.30 -32.27
N THR A 1031 31.04 52.22 -33.61
CA THR A 1031 31.16 50.95 -34.39
C THR A 1031 31.98 51.22 -35.67
N PRO A 1032 32.65 50.20 -36.27
CA PRO A 1032 31.95 49.20 -37.09
C PRO A 1032 32.11 47.73 -36.65
N ILE A 1033 31.22 46.90 -37.21
CA ILE A 1033 31.19 45.42 -37.24
C ILE A 1033 31.80 44.94 -38.60
N PRO A 1034 31.79 43.65 -39.07
CA PRO A 1034 31.08 42.46 -38.57
C PRO A 1034 31.91 41.15 -38.45
N ALA A 1035 31.30 40.16 -37.81
CA ALA A 1035 31.56 38.73 -38.07
C ALA A 1035 30.25 38.09 -38.59
N ALA A 1036 30.35 37.14 -39.51
CA ALA A 1036 29.18 36.49 -40.12
C ALA A 1036 29.53 35.14 -40.75
N ILE A 1037 28.47 34.39 -41.11
CA ILE A 1037 28.43 33.40 -42.21
C ILE A 1037 28.99 31.97 -41.95
N LEU A 1038 28.00 31.07 -41.87
CA LEU A 1038 27.94 29.67 -42.39
C LEU A 1038 28.24 28.43 -41.53
N THR A 1039 27.59 27.35 -42.00
CA THR A 1039 27.52 25.97 -41.51
C THR A 1039 28.65 25.11 -42.10
N PRO A 1040 28.82 23.85 -41.63
CA PRO A 1040 28.29 22.73 -42.43
C PRO A 1040 27.75 21.55 -41.59
N ALA A 1041 27.46 20.42 -42.25
CA ALA A 1041 26.69 19.30 -41.72
C ALA A 1041 27.49 18.01 -41.43
N SER A 1042 26.84 17.07 -40.74
CA SER A 1042 26.88 15.61 -40.95
C SER A 1042 28.21 14.83 -40.80
N MET A 1043 28.27 13.89 -39.84
CA MET A 1043 28.33 12.44 -40.14
C MET A 1043 28.13 11.57 -38.89
N ASN A 1044 27.91 10.26 -39.10
CA ASN A 1044 27.47 9.28 -38.09
C ASN A 1044 28.61 8.65 -37.26
N GLY A 1045 28.23 8.10 -36.10
CA GLY A 1045 28.99 7.06 -35.38
C GLY A 1045 28.07 6.23 -34.50
N GLN A 1046 27.93 4.93 -34.78
CA GLN A 1046 27.22 3.97 -33.91
C GLN A 1046 28.20 3.36 -32.89
N TYR A 1047 27.74 3.15 -31.65
CA TYR A 1047 28.26 2.06 -30.80
C TYR A 1047 27.14 1.52 -29.90
N THR A 1048 27.26 0.24 -29.54
CA THR A 1048 26.26 -0.56 -28.80
C THR A 1048 26.39 -0.38 -27.28
N PRO A 1049 25.38 -0.79 -26.47
CA PRO A 1049 25.42 -0.67 -25.01
C PRO A 1049 26.52 -1.54 -24.38
N ILE A 1050 27.13 -1.03 -23.29
CA ILE A 1050 28.01 -1.77 -22.39
C ILE A 1050 27.52 -1.53 -20.95
N SER A 1051 27.36 -2.60 -20.18
CA SER A 1051 26.87 -2.54 -18.79
C SER A 1051 27.92 -1.97 -17.83
N PRO A 1052 27.56 -1.07 -16.89
CA PRO A 1052 28.42 -0.69 -15.77
C PRO A 1052 28.64 -1.85 -14.77
N PRO A 1053 29.74 -1.87 -13.99
CA PRO A 1053 30.26 -3.13 -13.43
C PRO A 1053 30.11 -3.30 -11.91
N VAL A 1054 30.29 -4.55 -11.47
CA VAL A 1054 30.59 -4.93 -10.08
C VAL A 1054 31.99 -4.41 -9.69
N VAL A 1055 32.14 -3.89 -8.47
CA VAL A 1055 33.43 -3.43 -7.94
C VAL A 1055 34.03 -4.49 -7.02
N THR A 1056 35.10 -5.13 -7.46
CA THR A 1056 36.00 -5.96 -6.63
C THR A 1056 37.38 -5.31 -6.55
N ALA A 1057 38.01 -5.33 -5.37
CA ALA A 1057 39.30 -4.68 -5.16
C ALA A 1057 40.47 -5.49 -5.78
N THR A 1058 41.28 -4.85 -6.62
CA THR A 1058 42.40 -5.49 -7.33
C THR A 1058 43.71 -5.44 -6.55
N ALA A 1059 44.36 -6.60 -6.39
CA ALA A 1059 45.79 -6.69 -6.07
C ALA A 1059 46.66 -6.49 -7.34
N ILE A 1060 47.96 -6.24 -7.18
CA ILE A 1060 48.88 -5.76 -8.23
C ILE A 1060 49.83 -6.86 -8.72
N SER A 1061 49.96 -7.09 -10.04
CA SER A 1061 51.27 -7.26 -10.72
C SER A 1061 51.26 -7.50 -12.26
N VAL A 1062 52.00 -6.62 -12.97
CA VAL A 1062 52.98 -6.90 -14.06
C VAL A 1062 52.59 -7.70 -15.33
N SER A 1063 52.22 -6.96 -16.39
CA SER A 1063 52.80 -6.96 -17.77
C SER A 1063 53.14 -8.27 -18.53
N THR A 1064 52.55 -8.43 -19.74
CA THR A 1064 53.29 -8.65 -21.02
C THR A 1064 52.43 -8.31 -22.26
N ALA A 1065 53.01 -8.34 -23.48
CA ALA A 1065 52.47 -7.70 -24.71
C ALA A 1065 52.14 -8.70 -25.88
N PRO A 1066 51.39 -8.28 -26.93
CA PRO A 1066 50.75 -9.18 -27.93
C PRO A 1066 51.43 -9.24 -29.32
N PRO A 1067 50.91 -10.11 -30.24
CA PRO A 1067 50.41 -9.67 -31.57
C PRO A 1067 49.02 -10.28 -31.92
N VAL A 1068 48.09 -9.83 -32.80
CA VAL A 1068 47.94 -8.87 -33.95
C VAL A 1068 47.47 -9.62 -35.24
N THR A 1069 46.67 -8.97 -36.11
CA THR A 1069 46.08 -9.41 -37.43
C THR A 1069 44.80 -10.31 -37.41
N ASN A 1070 43.85 -10.31 -38.37
CA ASN A 1070 43.55 -9.40 -39.52
C ASN A 1070 42.07 -9.44 -40.02
N THR A 1071 41.75 -8.64 -41.05
CA THR A 1071 40.42 -8.31 -41.66
C THR A 1071 39.99 -9.17 -42.89
N VAL A 1072 38.72 -9.01 -43.37
CA VAL A 1072 38.24 -8.87 -44.80
C VAL A 1072 36.66 -8.75 -44.84
N ALA A 1073 35.99 -8.36 -45.97
CA ALA A 1073 34.60 -7.83 -46.01
C ALA A 1073 33.71 -8.10 -47.30
N ALA A 1074 32.50 -7.48 -47.39
CA ALA A 1074 31.37 -7.49 -48.41
C ALA A 1074 30.24 -8.55 -48.22
N GLY A 1075 28.98 -8.50 -48.74
CA GLY A 1075 28.10 -7.62 -49.59
C GLY A 1075 26.65 -8.23 -49.68
N LEU A 1076 25.60 -7.86 -50.47
CA LEU A 1076 25.18 -6.73 -51.35
C LEU A 1076 23.69 -6.90 -51.90
N GLN A 1077 22.82 -5.85 -51.89
CA GLN A 1077 21.58 -5.60 -52.73
C GLN A 1077 20.34 -6.57 -52.70
N SER A 1078 19.06 -6.29 -53.13
CA SER A 1078 18.18 -5.06 -53.29
C SER A 1078 16.70 -5.35 -53.78
N LEU A 1079 15.74 -4.38 -53.67
CA LEU A 1079 14.42 -4.18 -54.39
C LEU A 1079 13.15 -5.02 -53.96
N ALA A 1080 11.84 -4.67 -54.21
CA ALA A 1080 11.09 -3.69 -55.06
C ALA A 1080 9.72 -3.14 -54.44
N THR A 1081 8.78 -2.51 -55.21
CA THR A 1081 7.68 -1.58 -54.70
C THR A 1081 6.33 -1.42 -55.50
N ILE A 1082 5.25 -0.88 -54.85
CA ILE A 1082 4.12 0.01 -55.36
C ILE A 1082 3.00 -0.62 -56.28
N PRO A 1083 1.71 -0.14 -56.47
CA PRO A 1083 1.01 1.19 -56.31
C PRO A 1083 -0.42 1.21 -55.61
N THR A 1084 -1.41 2.04 -56.07
CA THR A 1084 -2.69 2.48 -55.40
C THR A 1084 -3.86 2.94 -56.34
N SER A 1085 -5.14 3.12 -55.88
CA SER A 1085 -6.22 3.93 -56.56
C SER A 1085 -7.49 4.25 -55.70
N ASN A 1086 -8.29 5.31 -56.01
CA ASN A 1086 -9.48 5.80 -55.25
C ASN A 1086 -10.47 6.68 -56.11
N PRO A 1087 -11.81 6.80 -55.86
CA PRO A 1087 -12.53 8.08 -56.15
C PRO A 1087 -13.85 8.48 -55.37
N ILE A 1088 -13.83 9.67 -54.71
CA ILE A 1088 -14.72 10.91 -54.70
C ILE A 1088 -16.27 10.93 -54.96
N ILE A 1089 -16.98 11.91 -54.30
CA ILE A 1089 -18.23 12.72 -54.66
C ILE A 1089 -19.48 12.61 -53.72
N SER A 1090 -20.36 13.64 -53.49
CA SER A 1090 -20.19 14.96 -52.81
C SER A 1090 -21.50 15.82 -52.57
N SER A 1091 -21.64 16.46 -51.38
CA SER A 1091 -22.23 17.82 -51.07
C SER A 1091 -23.75 18.17 -50.88
N ALA A 1092 -24.00 19.25 -50.08
CA ALA A 1092 -25.17 20.17 -49.95
C ALA A 1092 -26.47 19.71 -49.21
N SER A 1093 -27.31 20.53 -48.52
CA SER A 1093 -27.28 21.97 -48.08
C SER A 1093 -28.35 22.27 -46.97
N ASN A 1094 -28.29 23.44 -46.30
CA ASN A 1094 -29.10 23.85 -45.11
C ASN A 1094 -29.97 25.12 -45.38
N PRO A 1095 -31.16 25.36 -44.73
CA PRO A 1095 -31.34 26.66 -43.99
C PRO A 1095 -32.43 26.79 -42.86
N LYS A 1096 -32.05 27.53 -41.78
CA LYS A 1096 -32.74 28.65 -41.06
C LYS A 1096 -33.92 28.50 -40.03
N ILE A 1097 -33.58 28.84 -38.76
CA ILE A 1097 -34.11 29.92 -37.86
C ILE A 1097 -35.61 29.93 -37.39
N ALA A 1098 -35.83 29.87 -36.05
CA ALA A 1098 -36.59 30.87 -35.24
C ALA A 1098 -36.55 30.59 -33.69
N THR A 1099 -36.57 31.64 -32.87
CA THR A 1099 -36.68 31.70 -31.37
C THR A 1099 -37.58 32.90 -30.99
N PRO A 1100 -38.29 33.00 -29.83
CA PRO A 1100 -37.75 33.08 -28.43
C PRO A 1100 -38.75 32.49 -27.35
N PRO A 1101 -38.76 32.85 -26.03
CA PRO A 1101 -37.83 33.58 -25.16
C PRO A 1101 -37.40 32.83 -23.87
N GLN A 1102 -36.58 33.47 -23.02
CA GLN A 1102 -35.96 32.93 -21.78
C GLN A 1102 -36.86 32.98 -20.52
N ALA A 1103 -36.49 32.19 -19.51
CA ALA A 1103 -36.63 32.53 -18.08
C ALA A 1103 -35.37 32.08 -17.29
N GLN A 1104 -34.88 32.89 -16.35
CA GLN A 1104 -33.68 32.62 -15.53
C GLN A 1104 -34.05 32.34 -14.06
N LEU A 1105 -33.37 31.39 -13.41
CA LEU A 1105 -33.14 31.37 -11.95
C LEU A 1105 -31.78 30.68 -11.63
N PRO A 1106 -31.20 30.84 -10.41
CA PRO A 1106 -29.75 30.71 -10.20
C PRO A 1106 -29.29 29.45 -9.43
N ASN A 1107 -27.97 29.40 -9.16
CA ASN A 1107 -27.18 28.37 -8.47
C ASN A 1107 -26.78 27.17 -9.33
N GLY A 1108 -25.75 27.36 -10.17
CA GLY A 1108 -25.16 26.29 -10.97
C GLY A 1108 -24.21 25.39 -10.15
N GLU A 1109 -24.63 24.16 -9.89
CA GLU A 1109 -23.73 23.01 -9.86
C GLU A 1109 -24.10 22.08 -11.04
N ASN A 1110 -23.39 22.23 -12.16
CA ASN A 1110 -23.58 21.39 -13.34
C ASN A 1110 -23.10 19.96 -13.05
N LEU A 1111 -24.02 19.03 -12.80
CA LEU A 1111 -23.73 17.62 -12.58
C LEU A 1111 -23.57 16.88 -13.91
N SER A 1112 -22.32 16.75 -14.36
CA SER A 1112 -21.96 15.99 -15.56
C SER A 1112 -22.17 14.48 -15.35
N VAL A 1113 -23.10 13.88 -16.09
CA VAL A 1113 -23.31 12.41 -16.10
C VAL A 1113 -22.07 11.73 -16.69
N ALA A 1114 -21.26 11.12 -15.83
CA ALA A 1114 -19.99 10.50 -16.21
C ALA A 1114 -20.12 8.97 -16.39
N THR A 1115 -20.62 8.53 -17.54
CA THR A 1115 -20.54 7.13 -18.01
C THR A 1115 -19.10 6.75 -18.44
N GLY A 1116 -18.13 6.97 -17.55
CA GLY A 1116 -16.70 6.81 -17.81
C GLY A 1116 -16.11 5.50 -17.30
N VAL A 1117 -16.15 4.46 -18.14
CA VAL A 1117 -15.29 3.25 -18.09
C VAL A 1117 -14.91 2.82 -19.51
#